data_AF-A0A7C2JV27-F1
#
_entry.id   AF-A0A7C2JV27-F1
#
_cell.length_a   1.000
_cell.length_b   1.000
_cell.length_c   1.000
_cell.angle_alpha   90.00
_cell.angle_beta   90.00
_cell.angle_gamma   90.00
#
_symmetry.space_group_name_H-M   'P 1'
#
loop_
_entity.id
_entity.type
_entity.pdbx_description
1 polymer ?
#
loop_
_entity_poly.entity_id
_entity_poly.type
_entity_poly.pdbx_seq_one_letter_code
_entity_poly.pdbx_strand_id
1 'polypeptide(L)'
;MSSRAIELRRISWRHAMALLALLVAAQGRGQESGSIVDDAALVAARRTPDTWLSYGRDYAETRFSPLAEIDADNVARLGLAWTYDTGAIRGLEATPLVAGGVLYATTSWSDVFALDARTGALIWKWDARADRVRGAKACCDVVNRGVALYEGKVYVGVIDGRLAALDAKTGAPVWDVQTTPVDEPYTITGAPRVVDGKVVIGNGGAELGVRGYVSAYDAQTGALVWRFHTVPGDPSKPFESAALEAAAKTWTGEWWKMGGGGTAWDAFAYDPEAKLLYVGTGNGSPWDRNIRSPGGGDNLYLSSILALDVETGNLVWHYQTTPGDTWDYTAVQQLTLADLTIGGRERKVVMQAPKNGFFYVLDRLTGELLSADPITRVTWASGVDLKTGRPIETPHARYAEALTTIAPGPGGAHNWQPMAFNPQAGLVYVPVSESTFAYGRNPSFRFRPGAWNLGIDLAAAIGMGRAGPVRPESEYGAGTGESAGAPSSLLAWDPVAKRARWRVPHRDAIGGGTLTTAGNLVFQGTDTGYLGAYRADTGEKLWEKNVGLGIMAAPSTYSIDGTQYVAVLAGMGGATALYGRNPKNHFKATGRVYAFALDARAEVPQVRGVERPLPAPIASDATPDEIARGSELFGQRCAMCHGVAAQSGGSIADLRYAAPATIDAFERIVRGGAYAGLGMPTFDWLSDADVDALRAYVLSRRAALLAASER
;
A
#
# COMPACT_ATOMS: atom_id res chain seq x y z
N MET A 1 -17.27 91.32 34.54
CA MET A 1 -18.66 90.88 34.33
C MET A 1 -18.93 90.97 32.83
N SER A 2 -19.24 89.96 32.03
CA SER A 2 -19.56 88.54 32.22
C SER A 2 -19.33 87.81 30.86
N SER A 3 -18.62 86.67 30.92
CA SER A 3 -18.67 85.41 30.12
C SER A 3 -19.32 85.40 28.71
N ARG A 4 -18.72 85.01 27.56
CA ARG A 4 -17.98 83.80 27.07
C ARG A 4 -18.72 82.45 27.08
N ALA A 5 -19.09 81.95 25.88
CA ALA A 5 -19.07 80.54 25.38
C ALA A 5 -19.71 80.54 23.96
N ILE A 6 -19.13 80.15 22.80
CA ILE A 6 -18.39 78.97 22.30
C ILE A 6 -19.25 77.68 22.18
N GLU A 7 -19.51 77.31 20.90
CA GLU A 7 -19.76 75.96 20.34
C GLU A 7 -21.06 75.21 20.69
N LEU A 8 -21.70 74.37 19.86
CA LEU A 8 -21.27 73.51 18.75
C LEU A 8 -22.46 73.21 17.80
N ARG A 9 -22.12 72.82 16.56
CA ARG A 9 -23.01 72.47 15.45
C ARG A 9 -23.90 71.25 15.78
N ARG A 10 -25.19 71.35 15.44
CA ARG A 10 -26.15 70.24 15.41
C ARG A 10 -25.82 69.27 14.27
N ILE A 11 -25.11 68.19 14.57
CA ILE A 11 -25.04 67.01 13.71
C ILE A 11 -26.21 66.10 14.08
N SER A 12 -27.09 65.85 13.11
CA SER A 12 -28.29 65.05 13.27
C SER A 12 -27.96 63.61 13.71
N TRP A 13 -28.57 63.18 14.81
CA TRP A 13 -28.48 61.84 15.40
C TRP A 13 -29.05 60.69 14.53
N ARG A 14 -29.44 60.97 13.28
CA ARG A 14 -30.02 59.97 12.37
C ARG A 14 -28.99 59.23 11.52
N HIS A 15 -27.75 59.70 11.44
CA HIS A 15 -26.69 59.05 10.66
C HIS A 15 -25.75 58.15 11.50
N ALA A 16 -25.73 58.32 12.82
CA ALA A 16 -24.88 57.51 13.71
C ALA A 16 -25.47 56.12 14.01
N MET A 17 -26.80 55.96 14.02
CA MET A 17 -27.42 54.64 14.22
C MET A 17 -27.46 53.77 12.96
N ALA A 18 -27.38 54.36 11.76
CA ALA A 18 -27.28 53.59 10.52
C ALA A 18 -25.87 53.00 10.32
N LEU A 19 -24.81 53.71 10.73
CA LEU A 19 -23.44 53.21 10.67
C LEU A 19 -23.12 52.17 11.76
N LEU A 20 -23.75 52.25 12.94
CA LEU A 20 -23.55 51.23 13.99
C LEU A 20 -24.30 49.91 13.68
N ALA A 21 -25.44 49.97 12.97
CA ALA A 21 -26.14 48.77 12.50
C ALA A 21 -25.41 48.08 11.32
N LEU A 22 -24.67 48.83 10.50
CA LEU A 22 -23.83 48.29 9.43
C LEU A 22 -22.47 47.76 9.93
N LEU A 23 -21.97 48.22 11.09
CA LEU A 23 -20.75 47.71 11.71
C LEU A 23 -20.97 46.48 12.60
N VAL A 24 -22.17 46.28 13.16
CA VAL A 24 -22.52 45.08 13.93
C VAL A 24 -22.97 43.92 13.03
N ALA A 25 -23.47 44.20 11.82
CA ALA A 25 -23.78 43.16 10.82
C ALA A 25 -22.53 42.58 10.11
N ALA A 26 -21.36 43.20 10.29
CA ALA A 26 -20.09 42.75 9.70
C ALA A 26 -19.21 41.90 10.64
N GLN A 27 -19.63 41.69 11.90
CA GLN A 27 -18.87 40.89 12.89
C GLN A 27 -19.54 39.56 13.26
N GLY A 28 -20.50 39.10 12.45
CA GLY A 28 -21.29 37.88 12.69
C GLY A 28 -21.15 36.78 11.63
N ARG A 29 -20.19 36.87 10.70
CA ARG A 29 -19.74 35.69 9.94
C ARG A 29 -18.51 35.12 10.64
N GLY A 30 -18.75 34.53 11.80
CA GLY A 30 -17.87 33.49 12.31
C GLY A 30 -17.71 32.47 11.19
N GLN A 31 -16.46 32.21 10.84
CA GLN A 31 -16.03 31.31 9.79
C GLN A 31 -16.30 29.85 10.22
N GLU A 32 -17.58 29.49 10.42
CA GLU A 32 -18.04 28.12 10.65
C GLU A 32 -18.46 27.46 9.32
N SER A 33 -17.64 27.61 8.28
CA SER A 33 -17.72 26.73 7.11
C SER A 33 -16.45 25.90 7.08
N GLY A 34 -16.38 24.86 7.92
CA GLY A 34 -15.58 23.70 7.55
C GLY A 34 -16.12 23.23 6.21
N SER A 35 -15.40 23.52 5.13
CA SER A 35 -15.88 23.26 3.77
C SER A 35 -16.25 21.80 3.65
N ILE A 36 -17.52 21.53 3.33
CA ILE A 36 -18.00 20.17 3.06
C ILE A 36 -17.15 19.60 1.91
N VAL A 37 -16.68 18.36 2.07
CA VAL A 37 -15.97 17.64 1.01
C VAL A 37 -17.02 17.05 0.07
N ASP A 38 -17.44 17.81 -0.94
CA ASP A 38 -18.35 17.36 -1.99
C ASP A 38 -17.58 17.14 -3.32
N ASP A 39 -18.29 16.80 -4.40
CA ASP A 39 -17.66 16.57 -5.72
C ASP A 39 -16.94 17.82 -6.23
N ALA A 40 -17.48 19.02 -5.99
CA ALA A 40 -16.86 20.26 -6.39
C ALA A 40 -15.54 20.50 -5.63
N ALA A 41 -15.52 20.26 -4.33
CA ALA A 41 -14.33 20.33 -3.49
C ALA A 41 -13.26 19.31 -3.94
N LEU A 42 -13.64 18.07 -4.25
CA LEU A 42 -12.71 17.04 -4.72
C LEU A 42 -12.14 17.35 -6.11
N VAL A 43 -12.94 17.89 -7.04
CA VAL A 43 -12.46 18.39 -8.34
C VAL A 43 -11.53 19.60 -8.15
N ALA A 44 -11.85 20.48 -7.21
CA ALA A 44 -11.05 21.68 -6.90
C ALA A 44 -9.78 21.37 -6.10
N ALA A 45 -9.66 20.18 -5.48
CA ALA A 45 -8.55 19.81 -4.59
C ALA A 45 -7.16 20.04 -5.21
N ARG A 46 -7.02 19.85 -6.54
CA ARG A 46 -5.77 20.14 -7.27
C ARG A 46 -5.30 21.60 -7.14
N ARG A 47 -6.22 22.54 -6.87
CA ARG A 47 -6.00 23.99 -6.74
C ARG A 47 -6.13 24.51 -5.31
N THR A 48 -6.69 23.73 -4.39
CA THR A 48 -6.83 24.12 -2.98
C THR A 48 -5.60 23.66 -2.20
N PRO A 49 -4.71 24.58 -1.76
CA PRO A 49 -3.41 24.19 -1.21
C PRO A 49 -3.49 23.74 0.25
N ASP A 50 -4.45 24.26 1.02
CA ASP A 50 -4.43 24.14 2.50
C ASP A 50 -4.93 22.78 3.02
N THR A 51 -5.45 21.92 2.15
CA THR A 51 -6.13 20.67 2.51
C THR A 51 -5.59 19.47 1.75
N TRP A 52 -5.77 18.28 2.31
CA TRP A 52 -5.48 17.00 1.66
C TRP A 52 -6.75 16.13 1.67
N LEU A 53 -7.59 16.28 0.64
CA LEU A 53 -8.99 15.80 0.68
C LEU A 53 -9.18 14.35 0.20
N SER A 54 -8.28 13.84 -0.63
CA SER A 54 -8.32 12.47 -1.18
C SER A 54 -7.00 11.75 -0.90
N TYR A 55 -6.98 10.41 -1.03
CA TYR A 55 -5.80 9.58 -0.75
C TYR A 55 -4.53 10.12 -1.42
N GLY A 56 -4.56 10.34 -2.74
CA GLY A 56 -3.46 10.94 -3.49
C GLY A 56 -3.51 12.47 -3.59
N ARG A 57 -4.11 13.15 -2.61
CA ARG A 57 -4.48 14.58 -2.57
C ARG A 57 -5.63 14.95 -3.50
N ASP A 58 -5.50 14.65 -4.78
CA ASP A 58 -6.46 14.97 -5.84
C ASP A 58 -6.87 13.71 -6.62
N TYR A 59 -7.87 13.83 -7.50
CA TYR A 59 -8.34 12.70 -8.33
C TYR A 59 -7.29 12.16 -9.32
N ALA A 60 -6.31 12.99 -9.67
CA ALA A 60 -5.20 12.61 -10.51
C ALA A 60 -4.11 11.85 -9.72
N GLU A 61 -4.26 11.76 -8.39
CA GLU A 61 -3.33 11.08 -7.49
C GLU A 61 -1.90 11.59 -7.68
N THR A 62 -1.74 12.92 -7.84
CA THR A 62 -0.43 13.53 -8.11
C THR A 62 0.48 13.52 -6.90
N ARG A 63 -0.11 13.60 -5.69
CA ARG A 63 0.61 13.82 -4.43
C ARG A 63 1.56 15.03 -4.47
N PHE A 64 1.21 16.01 -5.31
CA PHE A 64 1.89 17.30 -5.37
C PHE A 64 1.10 18.32 -4.56
N SER A 65 1.73 18.98 -3.60
CA SER A 65 1.14 20.13 -2.92
C SER A 65 1.63 21.46 -3.50
N PRO A 66 0.74 22.41 -3.82
CA PRO A 66 1.10 23.77 -4.21
C PRO A 66 1.67 24.61 -3.06
N LEU A 67 1.63 24.12 -1.81
CA LEU A 67 2.23 24.81 -0.67
C LEU A 67 3.75 24.89 -0.85
N ALA A 68 4.30 26.05 -0.50
CA ALA A 68 5.72 26.38 -0.64
C ALA A 68 6.23 27.25 0.51
N GLU A 69 5.54 27.26 1.67
CA GLU A 69 6.09 27.90 2.86
C GLU A 69 7.34 27.15 3.33
N ILE A 70 7.29 25.82 3.31
CA ILE A 70 8.45 24.94 3.43
C ILE A 70 9.03 24.72 2.02
N ASP A 71 10.26 25.18 1.82
CA ASP A 71 10.97 25.14 0.54
C ASP A 71 12.42 24.68 0.69
N ALA A 72 13.10 24.52 -0.44
CA ALA A 72 14.50 24.09 -0.49
C ALA A 72 15.48 25.02 0.26
N ASP A 73 15.12 26.29 0.48
CA ASP A 73 16.00 27.28 1.13
C ASP A 73 15.83 27.26 2.65
N ASN A 74 14.66 26.85 3.14
CA ASN A 74 14.32 26.92 4.57
C ASN A 74 14.03 25.57 5.25
N VAL A 75 13.94 24.46 4.51
CA VAL A 75 13.61 23.13 5.08
C VAL A 75 14.56 22.66 6.18
N ALA A 76 15.79 23.18 6.24
CA ALA A 76 16.72 22.91 7.33
C ALA A 76 16.19 23.34 8.72
N ARG A 77 15.22 24.26 8.76
CA ARG A 77 14.52 24.72 9.99
C ARG A 77 13.34 23.85 10.38
N LEU A 78 13.02 22.81 9.60
CA LEU A 78 11.91 21.93 9.87
C LEU A 78 12.14 21.16 11.19
N GLY A 79 11.15 21.22 12.07
CA GLY A 79 11.19 20.54 13.36
C GLY A 79 9.85 19.92 13.73
N LEU A 80 9.85 19.10 14.77
CA LEU A 80 8.63 18.41 15.20
C LEU A 80 7.68 19.42 15.85
N ALA A 81 6.43 19.45 15.36
CA ALA A 81 5.35 20.26 15.92
C ALA A 81 4.56 19.49 16.97
N TRP A 82 4.11 18.29 16.61
CA TRP A 82 3.33 17.43 17.51
C TRP A 82 3.43 15.96 17.09
N THR A 83 2.99 15.07 17.98
CA THR A 83 2.94 13.62 17.75
C THR A 83 1.71 13.02 18.42
N TYR A 84 1.20 11.92 17.87
CA TYR A 84 0.10 11.14 18.44
C TYR A 84 0.49 9.66 18.48
N ASP A 85 0.35 9.02 19.65
CA ASP A 85 0.55 7.58 19.81
C ASP A 85 -0.74 6.83 19.48
N THR A 86 -0.69 5.99 18.44
CA THR A 86 -1.86 5.28 17.94
C THR A 86 -2.22 4.05 18.79
N GLY A 87 -1.27 3.56 19.59
CA GLY A 87 -1.34 2.28 20.30
C GLY A 87 -1.22 1.04 19.41
N ALA A 88 -1.11 1.20 18.08
CA ALA A 88 -1.03 0.07 17.15
C ALA A 88 0.38 -0.52 17.11
N ILE A 89 0.50 -1.85 17.08
CA ILE A 89 1.78 -2.58 17.13
C ILE A 89 2.10 -3.33 15.82
N ARG A 90 1.36 -3.00 14.75
CA ARG A 90 1.48 -3.60 13.40
C ARG A 90 1.65 -2.46 12.39
N GLY A 91 1.75 -2.79 11.10
CA GLY A 91 2.06 -1.81 10.06
C GLY A 91 1.08 -0.65 9.99
N LEU A 92 1.64 0.55 9.80
CA LEU A 92 0.92 1.77 9.50
C LEU A 92 1.24 2.20 8.06
N GLU A 93 0.28 2.00 7.16
CA GLU A 93 0.40 2.32 5.72
C GLU A 93 -0.42 3.56 5.31
N ALA A 94 -1.15 4.17 6.25
CA ALA A 94 -2.14 5.17 5.91
C ALA A 94 -1.53 6.52 5.48
N THR A 95 -2.06 7.10 4.39
CA THR A 95 -1.86 8.53 4.09
C THR A 95 -2.87 9.34 4.91
N PRO A 96 -2.44 10.30 5.75
CA PRO A 96 -3.37 11.17 6.46
C PRO A 96 -4.16 12.06 5.49
N LEU A 97 -5.47 12.17 5.70
CA LEU A 97 -6.30 13.18 5.04
C LEU A 97 -6.54 14.35 5.99
N VAL A 98 -6.56 15.57 5.47
CA VAL A 98 -6.78 16.79 6.27
C VAL A 98 -7.85 17.65 5.63
N ALA A 99 -8.97 17.83 6.34
CA ALA A 99 -10.09 18.65 5.91
C ALA A 99 -10.65 19.43 7.11
N GLY A 100 -10.85 20.74 6.94
CA GLY A 100 -11.44 21.60 7.98
C GLY A 100 -10.66 21.61 9.31
N GLY A 101 -9.33 21.52 9.26
CA GLY A 101 -8.48 21.49 10.46
C GLY A 101 -8.46 20.15 11.21
N VAL A 102 -9.09 19.11 10.65
CA VAL A 102 -9.12 17.76 11.22
C VAL A 102 -8.30 16.81 10.35
N LEU A 103 -7.43 16.02 10.98
CA LEU A 103 -6.67 14.94 10.35
C LEU A 103 -7.39 13.61 10.58
N TYR A 104 -7.64 12.87 9.51
CA TYR A 104 -8.23 11.54 9.53
C TYR A 104 -7.21 10.51 9.02
N ALA A 105 -7.04 9.43 9.76
CA ALA A 105 -6.17 8.32 9.36
C ALA A 105 -6.62 7.01 10.00
N THR A 106 -6.01 5.92 9.57
CA THR A 106 -6.28 4.57 10.09
C THR A 106 -5.07 3.99 10.79
N THR A 107 -5.32 2.98 11.62
CA THR A 107 -4.28 2.10 12.13
C THR A 107 -4.42 0.71 11.52
N SER A 108 -3.53 -0.20 11.94
CA SER A 108 -3.71 -1.63 11.71
C SER A 108 -5.09 -2.10 12.21
N TRP A 109 -5.63 -3.16 11.59
CA TRP A 109 -6.98 -3.68 11.80
C TRP A 109 -8.14 -2.75 11.38
N SER A 110 -7.82 -1.72 10.58
CA SER A 110 -8.79 -0.77 10.03
C SER A 110 -9.48 0.13 11.06
N ASP A 111 -8.93 0.26 12.26
CA ASP A 111 -9.42 1.28 13.21
C ASP A 111 -9.18 2.67 12.61
N VAL A 112 -10.09 3.60 12.85
CA VAL A 112 -10.04 4.96 12.33
C VAL A 112 -9.92 5.94 13.49
N PHE A 113 -9.15 7.01 13.31
CA PHE A 113 -9.08 8.09 14.28
C PHE A 113 -9.10 9.46 13.59
N ALA A 114 -9.62 10.45 14.31
CA ALA A 114 -9.58 11.85 13.92
C ALA A 114 -8.83 12.66 14.97
N LEU A 115 -7.91 13.52 14.52
CA LEU A 115 -7.12 14.41 15.36
C LEU A 115 -7.39 15.87 14.98
N ASP A 116 -7.30 16.76 15.95
CA ASP A 116 -7.05 18.17 15.67
C ASP A 116 -5.69 18.28 14.95
N ALA A 117 -5.68 18.77 13.71
CA ALA A 117 -4.49 18.75 12.87
C ALA A 117 -3.44 19.79 13.29
N ARG A 118 -3.77 20.73 14.19
CA ARG A 118 -2.79 21.70 14.72
C ARG A 118 -2.03 21.15 15.91
N THR A 119 -2.70 20.35 16.73
CA THR A 119 -2.19 19.94 18.06
C THR A 119 -1.93 18.45 18.18
N GLY A 120 -2.50 17.63 17.30
CA GLY A 120 -2.50 16.18 17.41
C GLY A 120 -3.45 15.64 18.49
N ALA A 121 -4.31 16.49 19.07
CA ALA A 121 -5.27 16.07 20.09
C ALA A 121 -6.33 15.14 19.48
N LEU A 122 -6.62 14.03 20.15
CA LEU A 122 -7.64 13.08 19.72
C LEU A 122 -9.04 13.72 19.80
N ILE A 123 -9.76 13.72 18.69
CA ILE A 123 -11.18 14.11 18.64
C ILE A 123 -12.05 12.89 18.88
N TRP A 124 -11.86 11.84 18.08
CA TRP A 124 -12.55 10.56 18.24
C TRP A 124 -11.71 9.41 17.69
N LYS A 125 -11.99 8.19 18.15
CA LYS A 125 -11.46 6.94 17.61
C LYS A 125 -12.61 5.94 17.44
N TRP A 126 -12.60 5.23 16.32
CA TRP A 126 -13.52 4.15 16.00
C TRP A 126 -12.75 2.83 15.88
N ASP A 127 -13.11 1.86 16.72
CA ASP A 127 -12.62 0.48 16.65
C ASP A 127 -13.50 -0.29 15.66
N ALA A 128 -12.89 -0.79 14.60
CA ALA A 128 -13.62 -1.50 13.55
C ALA A 128 -14.21 -2.83 14.06
N ARG A 129 -13.68 -3.35 15.17
CA ARG A 129 -13.95 -4.68 15.72
C ARG A 129 -13.80 -5.77 14.67
N ALA A 130 -12.81 -5.60 13.79
CA ALA A 130 -12.52 -6.55 12.74
C ALA A 130 -12.25 -7.93 13.34
N ASP A 131 -12.83 -8.96 12.73
CA ASP A 131 -12.64 -10.34 13.14
C ASP A 131 -11.14 -10.69 13.09
N ARG A 132 -10.56 -11.02 14.25
CA ARG A 132 -9.11 -11.29 14.37
C ARG A 132 -8.69 -12.54 13.60
N VAL A 133 -9.62 -13.46 13.33
CA VAL A 133 -9.38 -14.62 12.46
C VAL A 133 -9.01 -14.18 11.04
N ARG A 134 -9.45 -13.00 10.59
CA ARG A 134 -9.09 -12.43 9.28
C ARG A 134 -7.61 -12.12 9.15
N GLY A 135 -6.89 -11.96 10.26
CA GLY A 135 -5.44 -11.82 10.23
C GLY A 135 -4.74 -13.00 9.54
N ALA A 136 -5.26 -14.22 9.68
CA ALA A 136 -4.79 -15.42 8.98
C ALA A 136 -5.01 -15.37 7.46
N LYS A 137 -6.01 -14.60 7.02
CA LYS A 137 -6.41 -14.45 5.61
C LYS A 137 -5.71 -13.26 4.93
N ALA A 138 -5.01 -12.42 5.69
CA ALA A 138 -4.24 -11.30 5.15
C ALA A 138 -2.82 -11.74 4.80
N CYS A 139 -2.46 -11.71 3.51
CA CYS A 139 -1.13 -12.11 3.04
C CYS A 139 0.02 -11.28 3.64
N CYS A 140 -0.29 -10.03 3.99
CA CYS A 140 0.69 -8.95 3.91
C CYS A 140 0.57 -7.98 5.09
N ASP A 141 0.29 -8.51 6.28
CA ASP A 141 -0.04 -7.76 7.51
C ASP A 141 -1.50 -7.26 7.53
N VAL A 142 -2.01 -6.90 8.71
CA VAL A 142 -3.36 -6.39 8.98
C VAL A 142 -3.38 -4.87 8.82
N VAL A 143 -2.90 -4.42 7.66
CA VAL A 143 -2.67 -3.00 7.33
C VAL A 143 -3.92 -2.33 6.78
N ASN A 144 -3.91 -1.00 6.78
CA ASN A 144 -4.89 -0.18 6.09
C ASN A 144 -4.21 1.07 5.53
N ARG A 145 -4.54 1.47 4.30
CA ARG A 145 -3.91 2.59 3.58
C ARG A 145 -4.62 3.93 3.76
N GLY A 146 -5.76 3.96 4.45
CA GLY A 146 -6.43 5.20 4.82
C GLY A 146 -7.91 5.19 4.54
N VAL A 147 -8.49 6.39 4.61
CA VAL A 147 -9.93 6.64 4.48
C VAL A 147 -10.22 7.47 3.23
N ALA A 148 -11.50 7.64 2.91
CA ALA A 148 -11.98 8.70 2.03
C ALA A 148 -12.91 9.66 2.79
N LEU A 149 -13.07 10.89 2.28
CA LEU A 149 -13.95 11.90 2.85
C LEU A 149 -15.00 12.29 1.82
N TYR A 150 -16.27 12.34 2.21
CA TYR A 150 -17.34 12.89 1.36
C TYR A 150 -18.58 13.26 2.18
N GLU A 151 -19.09 14.47 1.98
CA GLU A 151 -20.34 14.99 2.55
C GLU A 151 -20.53 14.67 4.03
N GLY A 152 -19.55 15.08 4.85
CA GLY A 152 -19.59 14.91 6.31
C GLY A 152 -19.35 13.49 6.79
N LYS A 153 -18.91 12.57 5.92
CA LYS A 153 -18.61 11.18 6.28
C LYS A 153 -17.16 10.80 5.99
N VAL A 154 -16.68 9.83 6.75
CA VAL A 154 -15.39 9.16 6.59
C VAL A 154 -15.65 7.71 6.18
N TYR A 155 -15.06 7.26 5.07
CA TYR A 155 -15.24 5.90 4.54
C TYR A 155 -13.99 5.07 4.73
N VAL A 156 -14.15 3.83 5.18
CA VAL A 156 -13.03 2.92 5.44
C VAL A 156 -13.35 1.51 4.96
N GLY A 157 -12.37 0.89 4.28
CA GLY A 157 -12.36 -0.55 4.02
C GLY A 157 -11.84 -1.31 5.24
N VAL A 158 -12.66 -2.20 5.78
CA VAL A 158 -12.31 -3.02 6.95
C VAL A 158 -11.64 -4.32 6.49
N ILE A 159 -10.59 -4.74 7.18
CA ILE A 159 -9.80 -5.94 6.83
C ILE A 159 -10.64 -7.23 6.71
N ASP A 160 -11.82 -7.27 7.33
CA ASP A 160 -12.78 -8.37 7.27
C ASP A 160 -13.71 -8.37 6.03
N GLY A 161 -13.57 -7.38 5.14
CA GLY A 161 -14.34 -7.28 3.91
C GLY A 161 -15.50 -6.28 3.96
N ARG A 162 -15.73 -5.61 5.08
CA ARG A 162 -16.75 -4.55 5.16
C ARG A 162 -16.27 -3.23 4.55
N LEU A 163 -17.20 -2.47 4.01
CA LEU A 163 -17.04 -1.03 3.75
C LEU A 163 -17.94 -0.29 4.73
N ALA A 164 -17.38 0.65 5.49
CA ALA A 164 -18.11 1.41 6.50
C ALA A 164 -18.03 2.91 6.21
N ALA A 165 -19.12 3.62 6.51
CA ALA A 165 -19.19 5.07 6.58
C ALA A 165 -19.41 5.52 8.02
N LEU A 166 -18.62 6.49 8.46
CA LEU A 166 -18.65 7.08 9.79
C LEU A 166 -18.99 8.56 9.68
N ASP A 167 -19.71 9.11 10.65
CA ASP A 167 -19.91 10.54 10.78
C ASP A 167 -18.56 11.23 11.07
N ALA A 168 -18.18 12.23 10.29
CA ALA A 168 -16.85 12.83 10.38
C ALA A 168 -16.62 13.60 11.69
N LYS A 169 -17.68 14.08 12.34
CA LYS A 169 -17.56 14.86 13.58
C LYS A 169 -17.44 13.97 14.81
N THR A 170 -18.09 12.81 14.81
CA THR A 170 -18.26 11.96 16.00
C THR A 170 -17.59 10.60 15.89
N GLY A 171 -17.28 10.14 14.68
CA GLY A 171 -16.81 8.78 14.41
C GLY A 171 -17.91 7.72 14.55
N ALA A 172 -19.17 8.11 14.76
CA ALA A 172 -20.28 7.18 14.89
C ALA A 172 -20.57 6.49 13.53
N PRO A 173 -20.86 5.18 13.51
CA PRO A 173 -21.20 4.49 12.27
C PRO A 173 -22.52 5.03 11.69
N VAL A 174 -22.52 5.33 10.40
CA VAL A 174 -23.70 5.73 9.61
C VAL A 174 -24.28 4.51 8.91
N TRP A 175 -23.43 3.76 8.20
CA TRP A 175 -23.77 2.49 7.56
C TRP A 175 -22.51 1.62 7.42
N ASP A 176 -22.66 0.30 7.35
CA ASP A 176 -21.64 -0.62 6.83
C ASP A 176 -22.28 -1.69 5.94
N VAL A 177 -21.51 -2.20 4.98
CA VAL A 177 -21.92 -3.27 4.07
C VAL A 177 -20.82 -4.31 3.94
N GLN A 178 -21.20 -5.58 3.91
CA GLN A 178 -20.27 -6.69 3.65
C GLN A 178 -20.02 -6.78 2.13
N THR A 179 -18.82 -6.41 1.68
CA THR A 179 -18.49 -6.37 0.25
C THR A 179 -18.10 -7.75 -0.30
N THR A 180 -17.55 -8.61 0.57
CA THR A 180 -16.97 -9.92 0.22
C THR A 180 -17.69 -11.09 0.87
N PRO A 181 -17.68 -12.29 0.28
CA PRO A 181 -18.08 -13.51 0.97
C PRO A 181 -17.27 -13.71 2.26
N VAL A 182 -17.93 -14.10 3.34
CA VAL A 182 -17.32 -14.20 4.66
C VAL A 182 -16.55 -15.52 4.86
N ASP A 183 -16.93 -16.56 4.16
CA ASP A 183 -16.26 -17.86 4.17
C ASP A 183 -14.97 -17.88 3.33
N GLU A 184 -14.86 -17.00 2.34
CA GLU A 184 -13.69 -16.89 1.48
C GLU A 184 -12.54 -16.04 2.09
N PRO A 185 -11.29 -16.19 1.59
CA PRO A 185 -10.11 -15.49 2.12
C PRO A 185 -9.93 -14.06 1.56
N TYR A 186 -11.02 -13.32 1.37
CA TYR A 186 -10.93 -11.90 1.01
C TYR A 186 -10.55 -11.03 2.21
N THR A 187 -9.86 -9.93 1.92
CA THR A 187 -9.54 -8.83 2.85
C THR A 187 -9.60 -7.48 2.13
N ILE A 188 -9.67 -6.36 2.87
CA ILE A 188 -9.53 -5.00 2.31
C ILE A 188 -8.41 -4.26 3.04
N THR A 189 -7.43 -3.77 2.28
CA THR A 189 -6.27 -3.02 2.80
C THR A 189 -6.13 -1.63 2.19
N GLY A 190 -6.57 -1.44 0.94
CA GLY A 190 -6.53 -0.15 0.23
C GLY A 190 -7.48 0.90 0.80
N ALA A 191 -7.18 2.17 0.52
CA ALA A 191 -8.06 3.28 0.84
C ALA A 191 -9.17 3.39 -0.23
N PRO A 192 -10.45 3.55 0.15
CA PRO A 192 -11.50 3.83 -0.81
C PRO A 192 -11.28 5.18 -1.50
N ARG A 193 -11.91 5.38 -2.66
CA ARG A 193 -12.05 6.70 -3.31
C ARG A 193 -13.53 7.05 -3.38
N VAL A 194 -13.87 8.34 -3.30
CA VAL A 194 -15.24 8.81 -3.59
C VAL A 194 -15.24 9.59 -4.89
N VAL A 195 -15.96 9.10 -5.88
CA VAL A 195 -16.05 9.68 -7.23
C VAL A 195 -17.52 9.84 -7.61
N ASP A 196 -17.96 11.07 -7.86
CA ASP A 196 -19.32 11.36 -8.33
C ASP A 196 -20.41 10.74 -7.42
N GLY A 197 -20.28 10.98 -6.11
CA GLY A 197 -21.14 10.41 -5.07
C GLY A 197 -21.00 8.91 -4.82
N LYS A 198 -20.01 8.23 -5.41
CA LYS A 198 -19.83 6.76 -5.31
C LYS A 198 -18.53 6.40 -4.59
N VAL A 199 -18.63 5.58 -3.55
CA VAL A 199 -17.49 5.01 -2.82
C VAL A 199 -16.98 3.77 -3.57
N VAL A 200 -15.79 3.89 -4.16
CA VAL A 200 -15.11 2.82 -4.89
C VAL A 200 -14.15 2.09 -3.97
N ILE A 201 -14.26 0.76 -3.94
CA ILE A 201 -13.37 -0.10 -3.18
C ILE A 201 -13.19 -1.46 -3.87
N GLY A 202 -11.99 -2.02 -3.78
CA GLY A 202 -11.69 -3.40 -4.19
C GLY A 202 -11.35 -4.29 -2.99
N ASN A 203 -10.54 -5.31 -3.21
CA ASN A 203 -10.17 -6.30 -2.19
C ASN A 203 -8.81 -6.93 -2.51
N GLY A 204 -8.23 -7.64 -1.53
CA GLY A 204 -7.06 -8.51 -1.66
C GLY A 204 -7.39 -9.97 -1.34
N GLY A 205 -6.43 -10.87 -1.58
CA GLY A 205 -6.57 -12.32 -1.32
C GLY A 205 -6.02 -13.24 -2.41
N ALA A 206 -5.36 -12.72 -3.46
CA ALA A 206 -4.85 -13.52 -4.57
C ALA A 206 -3.89 -14.63 -4.13
N GLU A 207 -3.09 -14.41 -3.08
CA GLU A 207 -2.16 -15.40 -2.52
C GLU A 207 -2.88 -16.63 -1.94
N LEU A 208 -4.15 -16.48 -1.55
CA LEU A 208 -4.97 -17.55 -0.94
C LEU A 208 -5.98 -18.17 -1.93
N GLY A 209 -6.26 -17.51 -3.06
CA GLY A 209 -7.20 -18.01 -4.07
C GLY A 209 -8.57 -17.38 -3.99
N VAL A 210 -8.71 -16.20 -4.61
CA VAL A 210 -9.98 -15.48 -4.73
C VAL A 210 -10.17 -14.91 -6.13
N ARG A 211 -11.41 -14.55 -6.47
CA ARG A 211 -11.76 -13.87 -7.74
C ARG A 211 -11.78 -12.36 -7.54
N GLY A 212 -10.90 -11.61 -8.20
CA GLY A 212 -10.83 -10.15 -8.06
C GLY A 212 -12.08 -9.42 -8.57
N TYR A 213 -12.39 -8.30 -7.91
CA TYR A 213 -13.39 -7.33 -8.37
C TYR A 213 -13.17 -5.96 -7.72
N VAL A 214 -13.77 -4.95 -8.32
CA VAL A 214 -13.97 -3.60 -7.78
C VAL A 214 -15.47 -3.29 -7.75
N SER A 215 -15.92 -2.55 -6.76
CA SER A 215 -17.33 -2.15 -6.61
C SER A 215 -17.45 -0.67 -6.30
N ALA A 216 -18.54 -0.07 -6.77
CA ALA A 216 -18.97 1.26 -6.39
C ALA A 216 -20.25 1.18 -5.56
N TYR A 217 -20.27 1.90 -4.44
CA TYR A 217 -21.42 1.99 -3.54
C TYR A 217 -21.88 3.44 -3.46
N ASP A 218 -23.17 3.68 -3.33
CA ASP A 218 -23.72 5.00 -3.07
C ASP A 218 -23.17 5.54 -1.74
N ALA A 219 -22.59 6.73 -1.75
CA ALA A 219 -21.91 7.29 -0.58
C ALA A 219 -22.86 7.59 0.59
N GLN A 220 -24.14 7.85 0.31
CA GLN A 220 -25.11 8.20 1.34
C GLN A 220 -25.68 6.96 2.03
N THR A 221 -25.95 5.90 1.27
CA THR A 221 -26.74 4.74 1.71
C THR A 221 -25.94 3.44 1.82
N GLY A 222 -24.77 3.37 1.19
CA GLY A 222 -24.00 2.13 1.09
C GLY A 222 -24.56 1.12 0.07
N ALA A 223 -25.60 1.48 -0.69
CA ALA A 223 -26.17 0.59 -1.69
C ALA A 223 -25.18 0.31 -2.83
N LEU A 224 -25.04 -0.95 -3.25
CA LEU A 224 -24.20 -1.32 -4.39
C LEU A 224 -24.77 -0.70 -5.68
N VAL A 225 -23.96 0.12 -6.37
CA VAL A 225 -24.31 0.73 -7.66
C VAL A 225 -23.91 -0.19 -8.79
N TRP A 226 -22.64 -0.60 -8.83
CA TRP A 226 -22.13 -1.55 -9.80
C TRP A 226 -20.95 -2.34 -9.24
N ARG A 227 -20.67 -3.48 -9.87
CA ARG A 227 -19.49 -4.31 -9.61
C ARG A 227 -18.86 -4.76 -10.93
N PHE A 228 -17.54 -4.61 -11.03
CA PHE A 228 -16.75 -5.14 -12.14
C PHE A 228 -15.82 -6.23 -11.63
N HIS A 229 -16.04 -7.48 -12.06
CA HIS A 229 -15.08 -8.57 -11.85
C HIS A 229 -13.89 -8.40 -12.78
N THR A 230 -12.68 -8.60 -12.27
CA THR A 230 -11.45 -8.41 -13.05
C THR A 230 -11.02 -9.68 -13.80
N VAL A 231 -11.56 -10.84 -13.45
CA VAL A 231 -11.30 -12.12 -14.13
C VAL A 231 -12.60 -12.91 -14.34
N PRO A 232 -12.69 -13.72 -15.40
CA PRO A 232 -13.87 -14.53 -15.70
C PRO A 232 -14.10 -15.61 -14.63
N GLY A 233 -15.37 -15.89 -14.35
CA GLY A 233 -15.79 -16.97 -13.46
C GLY A 233 -15.87 -18.32 -14.19
N ASP A 234 -16.73 -19.20 -13.68
CA ASP A 234 -17.07 -20.47 -14.33
C ASP A 234 -17.67 -20.22 -15.72
N PRO A 235 -16.99 -20.63 -16.82
CA PRO A 235 -17.43 -20.35 -18.18
C PRO A 235 -18.69 -21.12 -18.59
N SER A 236 -19.17 -22.05 -17.76
CA SER A 236 -20.48 -22.70 -17.96
C SER A 236 -21.66 -21.84 -17.49
N LYS A 237 -21.41 -20.74 -16.76
CA LYS A 237 -22.41 -19.79 -16.28
C LYS A 237 -22.45 -18.54 -17.16
N PRO A 238 -23.56 -17.77 -17.17
CA PRO A 238 -23.60 -16.48 -17.84
C PRO A 238 -22.51 -15.53 -17.32
N PHE A 239 -21.81 -14.87 -18.23
CA PHE A 239 -20.83 -13.84 -17.88
C PHE A 239 -21.54 -12.56 -17.41
N GLU A 240 -20.96 -11.88 -16.43
CA GLU A 240 -21.51 -10.64 -15.88
C GLU A 240 -21.37 -9.43 -16.82
N SER A 241 -20.50 -9.52 -17.84
CA SER A 241 -20.32 -8.50 -18.86
C SER A 241 -19.71 -9.08 -20.14
N ALA A 242 -19.87 -8.36 -21.27
CA ALA A 242 -19.22 -8.69 -22.53
C ALA A 242 -17.69 -8.66 -22.43
N ALA A 243 -17.14 -7.82 -21.54
CA ALA A 243 -15.72 -7.78 -21.24
C ALA A 243 -15.23 -9.12 -20.65
N LEU A 244 -15.99 -9.71 -19.73
CA LEU A 244 -15.64 -10.99 -19.12
C LEU A 244 -15.80 -12.17 -20.08
N GLU A 245 -16.81 -12.14 -20.96
CA GLU A 245 -16.93 -13.11 -22.05
C GLU A 245 -15.72 -13.07 -23.00
N ALA A 246 -15.25 -11.87 -23.36
CA ALA A 246 -14.04 -11.70 -24.15
C ALA A 246 -12.80 -12.16 -23.38
N ALA A 247 -12.68 -11.80 -22.10
CA ALA A 247 -11.56 -12.19 -21.24
C ALA A 247 -11.46 -13.71 -21.11
N ALA A 248 -12.57 -14.45 -20.98
CA ALA A 248 -12.60 -15.91 -20.85
C ALA A 248 -11.86 -16.64 -21.99
N LYS A 249 -11.81 -16.07 -23.19
CA LYS A 249 -11.08 -16.63 -24.35
C LYS A 249 -9.56 -16.64 -24.14
N THR A 250 -9.06 -15.90 -23.16
CA THR A 250 -7.64 -15.82 -22.82
C THR A 250 -7.22 -16.75 -21.68
N TRP A 251 -8.15 -17.57 -21.18
CA TRP A 251 -7.93 -18.54 -20.11
C TRP A 251 -8.16 -19.97 -20.59
N THR A 252 -7.52 -20.92 -19.92
CA THR A 252 -7.64 -22.36 -20.19
C THR A 252 -7.72 -23.15 -18.89
N GLY A 253 -8.25 -24.38 -18.91
CA GLY A 253 -8.38 -25.22 -17.72
C GLY A 253 -9.48 -24.75 -16.78
N GLU A 254 -9.36 -25.06 -15.49
CA GLU A 254 -10.40 -24.82 -14.47
C GLU A 254 -10.01 -23.71 -13.47
N TRP A 255 -9.55 -22.56 -13.97
CA TRP A 255 -9.01 -21.47 -13.14
C TRP A 255 -10.00 -20.97 -12.07
N TRP A 256 -11.30 -20.99 -12.36
CA TRP A 256 -12.36 -20.48 -11.47
C TRP A 256 -12.45 -21.26 -10.15
N LYS A 257 -11.98 -22.52 -10.11
CA LYS A 257 -11.92 -23.32 -8.86
C LYS A 257 -10.85 -22.81 -7.88
N MET A 258 -9.88 -22.05 -8.38
CA MET A 258 -8.79 -21.44 -7.59
C MET A 258 -8.96 -19.92 -7.46
N GLY A 259 -10.08 -19.38 -7.95
CA GLY A 259 -10.41 -17.94 -7.93
C GLY A 259 -9.81 -17.14 -9.11
N GLY A 260 -8.64 -17.51 -9.61
CA GLY A 260 -7.99 -16.87 -10.76
C GLY A 260 -7.17 -15.62 -10.42
N GLY A 261 -7.47 -14.92 -9.32
CA GLY A 261 -6.72 -13.73 -8.85
C GLY A 261 -7.29 -12.41 -9.39
N GLY A 262 -6.42 -11.45 -9.69
CA GLY A 262 -6.79 -10.16 -10.28
C GLY A 262 -7.36 -9.15 -9.29
N THR A 263 -7.12 -9.33 -8.00
CA THR A 263 -7.61 -8.47 -6.91
C THR A 263 -7.16 -7.01 -7.07
N ALA A 264 -8.08 -6.05 -6.94
CA ALA A 264 -7.81 -4.61 -7.06
C ALA A 264 -7.63 -3.98 -5.68
N TRP A 265 -6.48 -4.22 -5.05
CA TRP A 265 -6.29 -3.97 -3.61
C TRP A 265 -5.73 -2.59 -3.25
N ASP A 266 -5.42 -1.71 -4.22
CA ASP A 266 -4.79 -0.40 -3.95
C ASP A 266 -5.15 0.72 -4.94
N ALA A 267 -4.59 0.75 -6.14
CA ALA A 267 -4.66 1.93 -7.01
C ALA A 267 -6.03 2.19 -7.65
N PHE A 268 -6.49 3.43 -7.44
CA PHE A 268 -7.59 4.08 -8.15
C PHE A 268 -7.18 5.51 -8.51
N ALA A 269 -7.54 5.97 -9.70
CA ALA A 269 -7.45 7.38 -10.11
C ALA A 269 -8.70 7.75 -10.91
N TYR A 270 -9.02 9.04 -11.05
CA TYR A 270 -10.26 9.47 -11.70
C TYR A 270 -10.05 10.70 -12.59
N ASP A 271 -10.58 10.66 -13.80
CA ASP A 271 -10.70 11.83 -14.67
C ASP A 271 -12.16 12.31 -14.69
N PRO A 272 -12.50 13.42 -14.01
CA PRO A 272 -13.87 13.94 -13.98
C PRO A 272 -14.33 14.52 -15.32
N GLU A 273 -13.42 14.93 -16.22
CA GLU A 273 -13.77 15.43 -17.56
C GLU A 273 -14.19 14.28 -18.46
N ALA A 274 -13.46 13.17 -18.39
CA ALA A 274 -13.74 11.97 -19.19
C ALA A 274 -14.78 11.02 -18.55
N LYS A 275 -15.10 11.23 -17.26
CA LYS A 275 -15.93 10.31 -16.44
C LYS A 275 -15.36 8.88 -16.41
N LEU A 276 -14.02 8.77 -16.41
CA LEU A 276 -13.31 7.50 -16.39
C LEU A 276 -12.63 7.28 -15.03
N LEU A 277 -12.97 6.15 -14.40
CA LEU A 277 -12.28 5.60 -13.24
C LEU A 277 -11.18 4.65 -13.73
N TYR A 278 -9.95 4.89 -13.32
CA TYR A 278 -8.83 4.01 -13.60
C TYR A 278 -8.58 3.06 -12.44
N VAL A 279 -8.41 1.77 -12.73
CA VAL A 279 -8.26 0.71 -11.74
C VAL A 279 -7.04 -0.14 -12.08
N GLY A 280 -6.17 -0.36 -11.09
CA GLY A 280 -5.08 -1.32 -11.20
C GLY A 280 -5.50 -2.72 -10.74
N THR A 281 -5.15 -3.78 -11.48
CA THR A 281 -5.49 -5.17 -11.13
C THR A 281 -4.30 -6.01 -10.70
N GLY A 282 -4.56 -6.98 -9.84
CA GLY A 282 -3.54 -7.82 -9.21
C GLY A 282 -3.01 -8.97 -10.05
N ASN A 283 -2.17 -9.77 -9.40
CA ASN A 283 -1.53 -11.00 -9.88
C ASN A 283 -2.53 -12.16 -9.99
N GLY A 284 -2.10 -13.23 -10.67
CA GLY A 284 -2.88 -14.46 -10.82
C GLY A 284 -2.92 -15.35 -9.58
N SER A 285 -3.97 -16.14 -9.44
CA SER A 285 -4.08 -17.18 -8.41
C SER A 285 -4.39 -18.57 -8.98
N PRO A 286 -3.52 -19.58 -8.76
CA PRO A 286 -2.18 -19.49 -8.16
C PRO A 286 -1.21 -18.65 -9.02
N TRP A 287 -0.04 -18.30 -8.50
CA TRP A 287 0.95 -17.51 -9.24
C TRP A 287 1.43 -18.25 -10.50
N ASP A 288 1.81 -19.54 -10.41
CA ASP A 288 2.26 -20.31 -11.58
C ASP A 288 1.14 -20.43 -12.64
N ARG A 289 1.34 -19.75 -13.77
CA ARG A 289 0.38 -19.75 -14.89
C ARG A 289 0.09 -21.15 -15.39
N ASN A 290 1.04 -22.06 -15.40
CA ASN A 290 0.83 -23.39 -15.96
C ASN A 290 -0.01 -24.30 -15.05
N ILE A 291 -0.18 -23.91 -13.78
CA ILE A 291 -1.18 -24.52 -12.88
C ILE A 291 -2.52 -23.80 -13.07
N ARG A 292 -2.50 -22.46 -13.08
CA ARG A 292 -3.70 -21.62 -13.17
C ARG A 292 -4.45 -21.75 -14.50
N SER A 293 -3.71 -21.76 -15.61
CA SER A 293 -4.16 -21.82 -17.00
C SER A 293 -3.16 -22.67 -17.82
N PRO A 294 -3.28 -24.01 -17.80
CA PRO A 294 -2.26 -24.93 -18.33
C PRO A 294 -1.97 -24.80 -19.83
N GLY A 295 -2.94 -24.36 -20.63
CA GLY A 295 -2.78 -24.07 -22.06
C GLY A 295 -2.19 -22.70 -22.35
N GLY A 296 -1.79 -21.94 -21.33
CA GLY A 296 -1.22 -20.60 -21.47
C GLY A 296 -2.30 -19.52 -21.51
N GLY A 297 -2.14 -18.56 -22.42
CA GLY A 297 -3.02 -17.39 -22.51
C GLY A 297 -2.59 -16.19 -21.68
N ASP A 298 -3.20 -15.06 -22.01
CA ASP A 298 -2.94 -13.75 -21.40
C ASP A 298 -3.60 -13.62 -20.03
N ASN A 299 -4.64 -14.42 -19.76
CA ASN A 299 -5.39 -14.43 -18.50
C ASN A 299 -5.91 -13.03 -18.13
N LEU A 300 -6.69 -12.42 -19.02
CA LEU A 300 -7.28 -11.10 -18.79
C LEU A 300 -8.29 -11.11 -17.62
N TYR A 301 -8.37 -10.09 -16.78
CA TYR A 301 -7.59 -8.85 -16.78
C TYR A 301 -6.56 -8.84 -15.64
N LEU A 302 -5.77 -9.90 -15.47
CA LEU A 302 -4.64 -9.89 -14.53
C LEU A 302 -3.61 -8.82 -14.92
N SER A 303 -2.93 -8.23 -13.92
CA SER A 303 -1.82 -7.29 -14.11
C SER A 303 -2.11 -6.23 -15.19
N SER A 304 -3.22 -5.53 -15.03
CA SER A 304 -3.77 -4.60 -16.02
C SER A 304 -4.14 -3.26 -15.40
N ILE A 305 -4.08 -2.22 -16.22
CA ILE A 305 -4.73 -0.93 -15.99
C ILE A 305 -6.06 -0.96 -16.74
N LEU A 306 -7.17 -0.73 -16.04
CA LEU A 306 -8.51 -0.65 -16.61
C LEU A 306 -8.98 0.80 -16.58
N ALA A 307 -9.68 1.24 -17.62
CA ALA A 307 -10.56 2.40 -17.55
C ALA A 307 -12.01 1.95 -17.57
N LEU A 308 -12.73 2.30 -16.51
CA LEU A 308 -14.14 2.01 -16.33
C LEU A 308 -14.94 3.30 -16.46
N ASP A 309 -16.09 3.22 -17.11
CA ASP A 309 -17.10 4.27 -17.06
C ASP A 309 -17.62 4.37 -15.61
N VAL A 310 -17.52 5.55 -15.00
CA VAL A 310 -17.79 5.72 -13.56
C VAL A 310 -19.26 5.50 -13.18
N GLU A 311 -20.18 5.74 -14.12
CA GLU A 311 -21.62 5.59 -13.88
C GLU A 311 -22.05 4.12 -13.93
N THR A 312 -21.53 3.37 -14.90
CA THR A 312 -22.00 2.01 -15.20
C THR A 312 -21.05 0.91 -14.72
N GLY A 313 -19.79 1.23 -14.49
CA GLY A 313 -18.73 0.25 -14.19
C GLY A 313 -18.28 -0.55 -15.41
N ASN A 314 -18.75 -0.21 -16.62
CA ASN A 314 -18.38 -0.91 -17.84
C ASN A 314 -16.94 -0.60 -18.26
N LEU A 315 -16.26 -1.62 -18.78
CA LEU A 315 -14.91 -1.46 -19.33
C LEU A 315 -14.95 -0.61 -20.61
N VAL A 316 -14.13 0.44 -20.64
CA VAL A 316 -13.91 1.29 -21.82
C VAL A 316 -12.67 0.82 -22.56
N TRP A 317 -11.54 0.72 -21.85
CA TRP A 317 -10.29 0.17 -22.39
C TRP A 317 -9.48 -0.51 -21.28
N HIS A 318 -8.52 -1.36 -21.66
CA HIS A 318 -7.52 -1.90 -20.74
C HIS A 318 -6.14 -1.92 -21.40
N TYR A 319 -5.09 -1.91 -20.56
CA TYR A 319 -3.73 -2.21 -20.95
C TYR A 319 -3.14 -3.22 -19.97
N GLN A 320 -2.66 -4.36 -20.48
CA GLN A 320 -2.09 -5.42 -19.64
C GLN A 320 -0.57 -5.26 -19.54
N THR A 321 -0.07 -4.89 -18.35
CA THR A 321 1.36 -4.65 -18.12
C THR A 321 2.16 -5.96 -18.12
N THR A 322 1.53 -7.07 -17.68
CA THR A 322 2.18 -8.38 -17.58
C THR A 322 1.27 -9.52 -18.09
N PRO A 323 1.22 -9.77 -19.41
CA PRO A 323 0.41 -10.85 -19.97
C PRO A 323 0.77 -12.24 -19.45
N GLY A 324 -0.24 -12.97 -18.97
CA GLY A 324 -0.05 -14.28 -18.37
C GLY A 324 0.90 -14.24 -17.16
N ASP A 325 0.74 -13.24 -16.28
CA ASP A 325 1.51 -13.07 -15.04
C ASP A 325 1.80 -14.39 -14.34
N THR A 326 3.06 -14.58 -13.94
CA THR A 326 3.49 -15.79 -13.23
C THR A 326 4.48 -15.49 -12.10
N TRP A 327 4.59 -14.22 -11.70
CA TRP A 327 5.66 -13.74 -10.81
C TRP A 327 5.15 -12.93 -9.63
N ASP A 328 3.84 -12.96 -9.36
CA ASP A 328 3.20 -12.00 -8.47
C ASP A 328 3.42 -10.55 -8.95
N TYR A 329 3.33 -10.30 -10.25
CA TYR A 329 3.42 -8.94 -10.78
C TYR A 329 2.04 -8.32 -10.87
N THR A 330 1.69 -7.56 -9.84
CA THR A 330 0.50 -6.72 -9.80
C THR A 330 0.67 -5.46 -10.64
N ALA A 331 -0.45 -4.91 -11.11
CA ALA A 331 -0.57 -3.55 -11.66
C ALA A 331 -1.45 -2.65 -10.78
N VAL A 332 -1.51 -2.95 -9.47
CA VAL A 332 -2.27 -2.22 -8.45
C VAL A 332 -1.51 -1.02 -7.88
N GLN A 333 -0.28 -0.80 -8.33
CA GLN A 333 0.57 0.34 -7.98
C GLN A 333 -0.07 1.65 -8.44
N GLN A 334 0.27 2.73 -7.74
CA GLN A 334 -0.34 4.05 -7.95
C GLN A 334 -0.43 4.43 -9.43
N LEU A 335 -1.64 4.84 -9.82
CA LEU A 335 -1.96 5.44 -11.10
C LEU A 335 -1.89 6.96 -10.92
N THR A 336 -1.09 7.65 -11.71
CA THR A 336 -1.03 9.13 -11.68
C THR A 336 -1.44 9.70 -13.02
N LEU A 337 -2.41 10.61 -13.01
CA LEU A 337 -2.88 11.30 -14.21
C LEU A 337 -2.11 12.61 -14.39
N ALA A 338 -1.70 12.90 -15.62
CA ALA A 338 -1.02 14.15 -15.95
C ALA A 338 -1.32 14.56 -17.39
N ASP A 339 -1.11 15.84 -17.69
CA ASP A 339 -1.06 16.33 -19.06
C ASP A 339 0.43 16.61 -19.37
N LEU A 340 0.98 15.96 -20.40
CA LEU A 340 2.40 16.02 -20.75
C LEU A 340 2.57 16.38 -22.23
N THR A 341 3.58 17.20 -22.55
CA THR A 341 4.01 17.43 -23.93
C THR A 341 4.92 16.29 -24.40
N ILE A 342 4.41 15.38 -25.22
CA ILE A 342 5.15 14.23 -25.77
C ILE A 342 5.23 14.36 -27.29
N GLY A 343 6.44 14.38 -27.84
CA GLY A 343 6.65 14.55 -29.28
C GLY A 343 6.08 15.87 -29.83
N GLY A 344 6.11 16.94 -29.01
CA GLY A 344 5.55 18.25 -29.36
C GLY A 344 4.02 18.34 -29.32
N ARG A 345 3.33 17.32 -28.79
CA ARG A 345 1.87 17.28 -28.65
C ARG A 345 1.47 17.15 -27.18
N GLU A 346 0.45 17.88 -26.77
CA GLU A 346 -0.18 17.70 -25.47
C GLU A 346 -0.89 16.34 -25.42
N ARG A 347 -0.55 15.53 -24.42
CA ARG A 347 -1.11 14.19 -24.19
C ARG A 347 -1.71 14.13 -22.79
N LYS A 348 -2.96 13.71 -22.72
CA LYS A 348 -3.64 13.36 -21.49
C LYS A 348 -3.23 11.94 -21.10
N VAL A 349 -2.33 11.78 -20.12
CA VAL A 349 -1.72 10.49 -19.78
C VAL A 349 -2.14 9.93 -18.44
N VAL A 350 -1.99 8.62 -18.31
CA VAL A 350 -1.91 7.88 -17.04
C VAL A 350 -0.54 7.22 -16.96
N MET A 351 0.11 7.37 -15.80
CA MET A 351 1.45 6.86 -15.51
C MET A 351 1.40 5.81 -14.41
N GLN A 352 2.20 4.75 -14.54
CA GLN A 352 2.32 3.71 -13.51
C GLN A 352 3.71 3.08 -13.53
N ALA A 353 4.25 2.79 -12.34
CA ALA A 353 5.43 1.96 -12.14
C ALA A 353 5.04 0.64 -11.42
N PRO A 354 4.47 -0.38 -12.08
CA PRO A 354 4.06 -1.61 -11.41
C PRO A 354 5.26 -2.47 -10.93
N LYS A 355 4.96 -3.59 -10.25
CA LYS A 355 5.98 -4.50 -9.71
C LYS A 355 7.00 -4.97 -10.75
N ASN A 356 6.59 -5.09 -12.01
CA ASN A 356 7.36 -5.72 -13.07
C ASN A 356 8.63 -4.94 -13.50
N GLY A 357 8.81 -3.70 -13.02
CA GLY A 357 10.03 -2.92 -13.23
C GLY A 357 10.05 -2.00 -14.45
N PHE A 358 8.95 -1.88 -15.19
CA PHE A 358 8.80 -0.87 -16.25
C PHE A 358 7.98 0.34 -15.75
N PHE A 359 8.29 1.53 -16.27
CA PHE A 359 7.47 2.73 -16.10
C PHE A 359 6.63 2.94 -17.35
N TYR A 360 5.31 2.85 -17.20
CA TYR A 360 4.36 2.99 -18.30
C TYR A 360 3.82 4.41 -18.37
N VAL A 361 3.72 4.93 -19.59
CA VAL A 361 2.95 6.13 -19.93
C VAL A 361 1.95 5.73 -20.99
N LEU A 362 0.66 5.83 -20.67
CA LEU A 362 -0.44 5.54 -21.59
C LEU A 362 -1.26 6.79 -21.83
N ASP A 363 -1.88 6.90 -23.01
CA ASP A 363 -2.96 7.85 -23.22
C ASP A 363 -4.18 7.42 -22.38
N ARG A 364 -4.62 8.26 -21.44
CA ARG A 364 -5.66 7.87 -20.49
C ARG A 364 -7.06 7.79 -21.09
N LEU A 365 -7.28 8.36 -22.28
CA LEU A 365 -8.60 8.30 -22.94
C LEU A 365 -8.76 7.03 -23.78
N THR A 366 -7.65 6.49 -24.30
CA THR A 366 -7.67 5.41 -25.29
C THR A 366 -6.97 4.13 -24.85
N GLY A 367 -6.10 4.20 -23.84
CA GLY A 367 -5.23 3.09 -23.43
C GLY A 367 -4.01 2.88 -24.34
N GLU A 368 -3.76 3.77 -25.30
CA GLU A 368 -2.61 3.70 -26.20
C GLU A 368 -1.30 3.76 -25.39
N LEU A 369 -0.41 2.78 -25.60
CA LEU A 369 0.94 2.79 -25.04
C LEU A 369 1.83 3.84 -25.71
N LEU A 370 2.35 4.77 -24.91
CA LEU A 370 3.27 5.82 -25.39
C LEU A 370 4.73 5.49 -25.08
N SER A 371 4.99 4.87 -23.92
CA SER A 371 6.30 4.37 -23.53
C SER A 371 6.23 3.36 -22.39
N ALA A 372 7.23 2.48 -22.33
CA ALA A 372 7.43 1.51 -21.26
C ALA A 372 8.92 1.19 -21.13
N ASP A 373 9.56 1.76 -20.12
CA ASP A 373 11.03 1.73 -19.98
C ASP A 373 11.42 1.28 -18.56
N PRO A 374 12.50 0.50 -18.40
CA PRO A 374 12.85 -0.08 -17.11
C PRO A 374 13.37 0.96 -16.10
N ILE A 375 12.87 0.91 -14.87
CA ILE A 375 13.27 1.81 -13.77
C ILE A 375 14.30 1.20 -12.82
N THR A 376 14.62 -0.07 -13.00
CA THR A 376 15.65 -0.82 -12.28
C THR A 376 16.07 -2.01 -13.14
N ARG A 377 16.94 -2.89 -12.62
CA ARG A 377 17.30 -4.15 -13.26
C ARG A 377 16.08 -5.06 -13.40
N VAL A 378 15.80 -5.47 -14.63
CA VAL A 378 14.72 -6.39 -15.03
C VAL A 378 15.31 -7.56 -15.78
N THR A 379 14.95 -8.80 -15.41
CA THR A 379 15.46 -10.03 -16.07
C THR A 379 14.36 -10.91 -16.66
N TRP A 380 13.08 -10.69 -16.33
CA TRP A 380 11.97 -11.45 -16.92
C TRP A 380 11.63 -11.02 -18.36
N ALA A 381 11.92 -9.78 -18.73
CA ALA A 381 11.71 -9.25 -20.07
C ALA A 381 12.88 -8.37 -20.49
N SER A 382 13.18 -8.34 -21.79
CA SER A 382 14.25 -7.52 -22.39
C SER A 382 13.75 -6.17 -22.89
N GLY A 383 12.49 -5.81 -22.63
CA GLY A 383 11.85 -4.60 -23.12
C GLY A 383 10.36 -4.79 -23.37
N VAL A 384 9.70 -3.73 -23.84
CA VAL A 384 8.31 -3.76 -24.33
C VAL A 384 8.30 -3.35 -25.79
N ASP A 385 7.73 -4.19 -26.65
CA ASP A 385 7.56 -3.86 -28.06
C ASP A 385 6.42 -2.86 -28.22
N LEU A 386 6.75 -1.60 -28.57
CA LEU A 386 5.77 -0.53 -28.74
C LEU A 386 4.78 -0.77 -29.90
N LYS A 387 5.07 -1.66 -30.85
CA LYS A 387 4.12 -1.99 -31.93
C LYS A 387 2.99 -2.88 -31.45
N THR A 388 3.31 -3.85 -30.59
CA THR A 388 2.34 -4.80 -30.05
C THR A 388 1.81 -4.38 -28.69
N GLY A 389 2.52 -3.49 -27.99
CA GLY A 389 2.28 -3.14 -26.60
C GLY A 389 2.69 -4.23 -25.61
N ARG A 390 3.49 -5.22 -26.03
CA ARG A 390 3.74 -6.45 -25.24
C ARG A 390 5.18 -6.54 -24.75
N PRO A 391 5.41 -7.01 -23.52
CA PRO A 391 6.73 -7.37 -23.04
C PRO A 391 7.39 -8.45 -23.90
N ILE A 392 8.68 -8.32 -24.14
CA ILE A 392 9.51 -9.32 -24.81
C ILE A 392 10.13 -10.20 -23.72
N GLU A 393 9.48 -11.32 -23.39
CA GLU A 393 9.95 -12.22 -22.35
C GLU A 393 11.33 -12.81 -22.67
N THR A 394 12.18 -12.92 -21.64
CA THR A 394 13.45 -13.64 -21.77
C THR A 394 13.18 -15.16 -21.78
N PRO A 395 14.07 -15.99 -22.37
CA PRO A 395 13.85 -17.43 -22.51
C PRO A 395 13.55 -18.18 -21.19
N HIS A 396 13.99 -17.64 -20.05
CA HIS A 396 13.87 -18.27 -18.74
C HIS A 396 12.82 -17.61 -17.83
N ALA A 397 12.12 -16.58 -18.31
CA ALA A 397 11.15 -15.83 -17.52
C ALA A 397 10.12 -16.76 -16.84
N ARG A 398 9.67 -17.83 -17.51
CA ARG A 398 8.59 -18.68 -16.99
C ARG A 398 9.05 -19.90 -16.17
N TYR A 399 10.34 -20.00 -15.82
CA TYR A 399 10.90 -20.97 -14.87
C TYR A 399 10.43 -22.44 -15.06
N ALA A 400 10.18 -22.85 -16.30
CA ALA A 400 9.49 -24.11 -16.60
C ALA A 400 10.28 -25.37 -16.23
N GLU A 401 11.61 -25.28 -16.25
CA GLU A 401 12.51 -26.44 -16.15
C GLU A 401 13.29 -26.51 -14.84
N ALA A 402 13.50 -25.37 -14.17
CA ALA A 402 14.39 -25.27 -13.02
C ALA A 402 14.05 -24.04 -12.16
N LEU A 403 14.55 -24.07 -10.92
CA LEU A 403 14.51 -22.91 -10.04
C LEU A 403 15.32 -21.76 -10.68
N THR A 404 14.64 -20.64 -10.93
CA THR A 404 15.18 -19.52 -11.73
C THR A 404 15.05 -18.24 -10.93
N THR A 405 16.17 -17.54 -10.72
CA THR A 405 16.18 -16.23 -10.05
C THR A 405 15.79 -15.13 -11.03
N ILE A 406 14.74 -14.39 -10.70
CA ILE A 406 14.15 -13.36 -11.56
C ILE A 406 14.11 -12.02 -10.81
N ALA A 407 14.37 -10.95 -11.54
CA ALA A 407 14.23 -9.56 -11.10
C ALA A 407 13.15 -8.86 -11.94
N PRO A 408 12.22 -8.10 -11.32
CA PRO A 408 12.04 -7.98 -9.87
C PRO A 408 11.47 -9.25 -9.18
N GLY A 409 11.60 -9.37 -7.87
CA GLY A 409 10.89 -10.39 -7.08
C GLY A 409 9.40 -10.05 -6.82
N PRO A 410 8.68 -10.82 -5.97
CA PRO A 410 7.28 -10.57 -5.61
C PRO A 410 7.06 -9.22 -4.89
N GLY A 411 8.11 -8.71 -4.24
CA GLY A 411 8.14 -7.35 -3.69
C GLY A 411 8.06 -6.26 -4.78
N GLY A 412 8.40 -6.60 -6.01
CA GLY A 412 8.40 -5.71 -7.17
C GLY A 412 9.57 -4.73 -7.19
N ALA A 413 9.74 -4.07 -8.33
CA ALA A 413 10.56 -2.87 -8.44
C ALA A 413 9.93 -1.68 -7.72
N HIS A 414 8.60 -1.66 -7.65
CA HIS A 414 7.82 -0.69 -6.91
C HIS A 414 6.55 -1.40 -6.39
N ASN A 415 6.24 -1.21 -5.11
CA ASN A 415 5.07 -1.82 -4.46
C ASN A 415 4.02 -0.74 -4.15
N TRP A 416 3.22 -0.92 -3.11
CA TRP A 416 2.13 -0.02 -2.73
C TRP A 416 2.59 1.37 -2.25
N GLN A 417 3.85 1.53 -1.83
CA GLN A 417 4.35 2.79 -1.29
C GLN A 417 4.14 3.89 -2.34
N PRO A 418 3.38 4.96 -2.07
CA PRO A 418 3.03 5.90 -3.14
C PRO A 418 4.22 6.60 -3.81
N MET A 419 4.12 6.85 -5.13
CA MET A 419 4.96 7.78 -5.89
C MET A 419 4.32 9.19 -5.97
N ALA A 420 5.08 10.21 -6.34
CA ALA A 420 4.55 11.58 -6.47
C ALA A 420 5.04 12.24 -7.75
N PHE A 421 4.18 13.00 -8.44
CA PHE A 421 4.52 13.71 -9.67
C PHE A 421 4.59 15.21 -9.42
N ASN A 422 5.73 15.84 -9.71
CA ASN A 422 5.88 17.30 -9.65
C ASN A 422 5.77 17.91 -11.05
N PRO A 423 4.69 18.67 -11.34
CA PRO A 423 4.48 19.27 -12.66
C PRO A 423 5.46 20.41 -12.98
N GLN A 424 6.11 21.02 -11.98
CA GLN A 424 7.10 22.08 -12.20
C GLN A 424 8.45 21.48 -12.66
N ALA A 425 8.84 20.35 -12.06
CA ALA A 425 10.05 19.64 -12.46
C ALA A 425 9.83 18.72 -13.67
N GLY A 426 8.57 18.32 -13.91
CA GLY A 426 8.20 17.30 -14.90
C GLY A 426 8.65 15.89 -14.48
N LEU A 427 8.84 15.63 -13.18
CA LEU A 427 9.44 14.40 -12.66
C LEU A 427 8.49 13.61 -11.77
N VAL A 428 8.65 12.29 -11.79
CA VAL A 428 7.95 11.34 -10.92
C VAL A 428 8.93 10.73 -9.94
N TYR A 429 8.65 10.84 -8.65
CA TYR A 429 9.51 10.35 -7.56
C TYR A 429 9.04 8.98 -7.07
N VAL A 430 9.77 7.95 -7.46
CA VAL A 430 9.39 6.55 -7.26
C VAL A 430 10.27 5.91 -6.18
N PRO A 431 9.68 5.36 -5.11
CA PRO A 431 10.33 4.38 -4.23
C PRO A 431 10.64 3.10 -5.01
N VAL A 432 11.89 2.92 -5.43
CA VAL A 432 12.33 1.75 -6.20
C VAL A 432 13.03 0.75 -5.28
N SER A 433 12.65 -0.52 -5.35
CA SER A 433 13.34 -1.64 -4.71
C SER A 433 14.08 -2.49 -5.74
N GLU A 434 15.26 -2.98 -5.38
CA GLU A 434 16.04 -3.91 -6.19
C GLU A 434 16.04 -5.27 -5.51
N SER A 435 14.99 -6.04 -5.79
CA SER A 435 14.82 -7.39 -5.24
C SER A 435 14.83 -8.44 -6.34
N THR A 436 15.35 -9.62 -6.02
CA THR A 436 15.24 -10.81 -6.86
C THR A 436 14.54 -11.92 -6.09
N PHE A 437 13.99 -12.88 -6.80
CA PHE A 437 13.36 -14.04 -6.19
C PHE A 437 13.49 -15.27 -7.07
N ALA A 438 13.66 -16.43 -6.44
CA ALA A 438 13.77 -17.70 -7.13
C ALA A 438 12.37 -18.30 -7.34
N TYR A 439 12.00 -18.55 -8.59
CA TYR A 439 10.71 -19.17 -8.94
C TYR A 439 10.93 -20.58 -9.48
N GLY A 440 10.09 -21.51 -9.04
CA GLY A 440 10.06 -22.89 -9.51
C GLY A 440 8.72 -23.51 -9.18
N ARG A 441 8.16 -24.29 -10.11
CA ARG A 441 6.86 -24.95 -9.92
C ARG A 441 6.91 -25.90 -8.74
N ASN A 442 5.85 -25.92 -7.93
CA ASN A 442 5.63 -27.01 -6.97
C ASN A 442 4.95 -28.20 -7.69
N PRO A 443 5.64 -29.32 -7.94
CA PRO A 443 5.06 -30.47 -8.66
C PRO A 443 3.94 -31.17 -7.88
N SER A 444 3.91 -30.98 -6.56
CA SER A 444 2.93 -31.56 -5.65
C SER A 444 1.85 -30.56 -5.23
N PHE A 445 1.70 -29.46 -5.98
CA PHE A 445 0.70 -28.44 -5.68
C PHE A 445 -0.71 -29.05 -5.61
N ARG A 446 -1.42 -28.70 -4.54
CA ARG A 446 -2.84 -28.95 -4.35
C ARG A 446 -3.46 -27.69 -3.78
N PHE A 447 -4.50 -27.19 -4.43
CA PHE A 447 -5.25 -26.05 -3.93
C PHE A 447 -5.89 -26.42 -2.58
N ARG A 448 -5.71 -25.57 -1.57
CA ARG A 448 -6.27 -25.73 -0.23
C ARG A 448 -6.97 -24.43 0.17
N PRO A 449 -8.31 -24.40 0.23
CA PRO A 449 -9.04 -23.20 0.61
C PRO A 449 -8.55 -22.62 1.94
N GLY A 450 -8.39 -21.29 2.00
CA GLY A 450 -7.95 -20.59 3.21
C GLY A 450 -6.45 -20.72 3.55
N ALA A 451 -5.66 -21.47 2.76
CA ALA A 451 -4.21 -21.54 2.87
C ALA A 451 -3.53 -20.72 1.75
N TRP A 452 -2.21 -20.51 1.89
CA TRP A 452 -1.39 -19.98 0.81
C TRP A 452 -1.33 -20.95 -0.37
N ASN A 453 -1.70 -20.48 -1.56
CA ASN A 453 -1.86 -21.25 -2.79
C ASN A 453 -1.02 -20.67 -3.94
N LEU A 454 0.30 -20.55 -3.76
CA LEU A 454 1.15 -19.85 -4.72
C LEU A 454 1.47 -20.66 -5.99
N GLY A 455 1.38 -21.98 -5.96
CA GLY A 455 1.78 -22.84 -7.09
C GLY A 455 3.29 -22.99 -7.29
N ILE A 456 4.11 -22.32 -6.48
CA ILE A 456 5.58 -22.40 -6.50
C ILE A 456 6.13 -23.20 -5.31
N ASP A 457 7.34 -23.72 -5.45
CA ASP A 457 8.11 -24.32 -4.35
C ASP A 457 8.70 -23.22 -3.47
N LEU A 458 7.87 -22.69 -2.57
CA LEU A 458 8.25 -21.60 -1.68
C LEU A 458 9.42 -21.97 -0.77
N ALA A 459 9.51 -23.22 -0.29
CA ALA A 459 10.60 -23.63 0.58
C ALA A 459 11.94 -23.64 -0.17
N ALA A 460 11.98 -24.16 -1.40
CA ALA A 460 13.18 -24.07 -2.23
C ALA A 460 13.53 -22.61 -2.57
N ALA A 461 12.53 -21.79 -2.90
CA ALA A 461 12.71 -20.37 -3.24
C ALA A 461 13.37 -19.54 -2.14
N ILE A 462 13.11 -19.85 -0.87
CA ILE A 462 13.66 -19.14 0.30
C ILE A 462 14.81 -19.90 0.99
N GLY A 463 15.36 -20.94 0.36
CA GLY A 463 16.52 -21.68 0.87
C GLY A 463 16.22 -22.59 2.08
N MET A 464 14.97 -23.00 2.26
CA MET A 464 14.52 -23.87 3.36
C MET A 464 14.15 -25.30 2.93
N GLY A 465 14.10 -25.59 1.62
CA GLY A 465 13.81 -26.90 1.05
C GLY A 465 15.02 -27.53 0.35
N ARG A 466 14.85 -28.75 -0.18
CA ARG A 466 15.88 -29.39 -1.02
C ARG A 466 16.07 -28.56 -2.29
N ALA A 467 17.22 -27.92 -2.43
CA ALA A 467 17.53 -27.17 -3.65
C ALA A 467 17.59 -28.12 -4.84
N GLY A 468 16.64 -27.99 -5.77
CA GLY A 468 16.84 -28.46 -7.13
C GLY A 468 18.02 -27.71 -7.78
N PRO A 469 18.51 -28.16 -8.95
CA PRO A 469 19.51 -27.40 -9.69
C PRO A 469 19.01 -25.96 -9.90
N VAL A 470 19.79 -25.00 -9.40
CA VAL A 470 19.57 -23.56 -9.63
C VAL A 470 20.25 -23.19 -10.92
N ARG A 471 19.57 -22.49 -11.81
CA ARG A 471 20.20 -22.00 -13.03
C ARG A 471 21.31 -20.98 -12.69
N PRO A 472 22.50 -21.07 -13.31
CA PRO A 472 23.57 -20.12 -13.06
C PRO A 472 23.24 -18.75 -13.66
N GLU A 473 23.70 -17.67 -13.00
CA GLU A 473 23.34 -16.30 -13.40
C GLU A 473 23.77 -15.95 -14.83
N SER A 474 24.85 -16.56 -15.31
CA SER A 474 25.36 -16.42 -16.67
C SER A 474 24.38 -16.86 -17.75
N GLU A 475 23.44 -17.74 -17.44
CA GLU A 475 22.41 -18.21 -18.38
C GLU A 475 21.19 -17.28 -18.45
N TYR A 476 21.02 -16.35 -17.50
CA TYR A 476 19.88 -15.41 -17.52
C TYR A 476 19.99 -14.34 -18.61
N GLY A 477 21.17 -14.16 -19.22
CA GLY A 477 21.47 -13.02 -20.10
C GLY A 477 21.65 -11.72 -19.32
N ALA A 478 22.04 -10.65 -20.00
CA ALA A 478 22.09 -9.32 -19.38
C ALA A 478 20.65 -8.83 -19.12
N GLY A 479 20.34 -8.48 -17.88
CA GLY A 479 19.08 -7.80 -17.56
C GLY A 479 19.04 -6.40 -18.16
N THR A 480 17.84 -5.87 -18.41
CA THR A 480 17.65 -4.48 -18.86
C THR A 480 17.51 -3.53 -17.68
N GLY A 481 17.83 -2.26 -17.89
CA GLY A 481 17.74 -1.22 -16.88
C GLY A 481 18.95 -1.17 -15.95
N GLU A 482 19.12 -0.03 -15.30
CA GLU A 482 20.27 0.27 -14.45
C GLU A 482 19.99 -0.13 -12.99
N SER A 483 20.97 -0.77 -12.33
CA SER A 483 20.94 -1.03 -10.89
C SER A 483 21.50 0.15 -10.11
N ALA A 484 20.86 0.45 -8.98
CA ALA A 484 21.28 1.42 -8.00
C ALA A 484 22.47 0.92 -7.13
N GLY A 485 22.76 -0.38 -7.15
CA GLY A 485 23.74 -1.01 -6.28
C GLY A 485 23.33 -0.99 -4.79
N ALA A 486 22.04 -0.85 -4.50
CA ALA A 486 21.47 -0.80 -3.16
C ALA A 486 20.10 -1.50 -3.12
N PRO A 487 19.62 -1.99 -1.97
CA PRO A 487 18.34 -2.69 -1.84
C PRO A 487 17.13 -1.84 -2.26
N SER A 488 17.22 -0.52 -2.10
CA SER A 488 16.23 0.42 -2.60
C SER A 488 16.84 1.79 -2.92
N SER A 489 16.05 2.66 -3.55
CA SER A 489 16.42 4.03 -3.87
C SER A 489 15.21 4.93 -4.08
N LEU A 490 15.38 6.23 -3.88
CA LEU A 490 14.48 7.24 -4.40
C LEU A 490 14.90 7.59 -5.83
N LEU A 491 14.05 7.26 -6.80
CA LEU A 491 14.27 7.57 -8.21
C LEU A 491 13.46 8.80 -8.60
N ALA A 492 14.09 9.80 -9.22
CA ALA A 492 13.36 10.79 -10.01
C ALA A 492 13.37 10.39 -11.49
N TRP A 493 12.22 9.96 -11.97
CA TRP A 493 11.99 9.54 -13.33
C TRP A 493 11.43 10.67 -14.17
N ASP A 494 11.98 10.89 -15.36
CA ASP A 494 11.43 11.80 -16.36
C ASP A 494 10.56 10.98 -17.34
N PRO A 495 9.22 11.10 -17.28
CA PRO A 495 8.31 10.31 -18.10
C PRO A 495 8.35 10.71 -19.58
N VAL A 496 8.85 11.91 -19.93
CA VAL A 496 8.96 12.38 -21.31
C VAL A 496 10.30 11.93 -21.91
N ALA A 497 11.40 12.09 -21.15
CA ALA A 497 12.73 11.67 -21.56
C ALA A 497 12.99 10.16 -21.36
N LYS A 498 12.10 9.45 -20.68
CA LYS A 498 12.12 7.99 -20.46
C LYS A 498 13.39 7.51 -19.74
N ARG A 499 13.85 8.29 -18.76
CA ARG A 499 15.09 8.00 -18.03
C ARG A 499 15.10 8.59 -16.63
N ALA A 500 15.97 8.05 -15.78
CA ALA A 500 16.31 8.66 -14.52
C ALA A 500 16.95 10.04 -14.73
N ARG A 501 16.52 11.04 -13.95
CA ARG A 501 17.21 12.33 -13.85
C ARG A 501 18.23 12.33 -12.74
N TRP A 502 17.87 11.71 -11.63
CA TRP A 502 18.74 11.44 -10.50
C TRP A 502 18.20 10.24 -9.71
N ARG A 503 19.06 9.67 -8.87
CA ARG A 503 18.71 8.58 -7.97
C ARG A 503 19.45 8.77 -6.64
N VAL A 504 18.75 8.55 -5.53
CA VAL A 504 19.33 8.51 -4.18
C VAL A 504 19.29 7.07 -3.67
N PRO A 505 20.43 6.34 -3.62
CA PRO A 505 20.47 4.98 -3.10
C PRO A 505 20.26 4.94 -1.57
N HIS A 506 19.38 4.05 -1.12
CA HIS A 506 19.18 3.74 0.29
C HIS A 506 19.94 2.45 0.62
N ARG A 507 21.18 2.57 1.09
CA ARG A 507 22.12 1.43 1.23
C ARG A 507 21.63 0.34 2.19
N ASP A 508 21.02 0.75 3.30
CA ASP A 508 20.63 -0.16 4.39
C ASP A 508 19.14 -0.02 4.75
N ALA A 509 18.32 0.50 3.82
CA ALA A 509 16.94 0.84 4.08
C ALA A 509 16.05 0.63 2.85
N ILE A 510 14.76 0.41 3.11
CA ILE A 510 13.68 0.43 2.12
C ILE A 510 12.95 1.78 2.23
N GLY A 511 12.80 2.48 1.11
CA GLY A 511 12.06 3.74 1.04
C GLY A 511 10.55 3.55 1.16
N GLY A 512 9.91 4.40 1.97
CA GLY A 512 8.46 4.58 2.05
C GLY A 512 7.91 5.41 0.90
N GLY A 513 6.62 5.76 0.97
CA GLY A 513 5.96 6.59 -0.04
C GLY A 513 6.49 8.03 -0.09
N THR A 514 6.27 8.70 -1.22
CA THR A 514 6.74 10.06 -1.48
C THR A 514 5.63 11.10 -1.47
N LEU A 515 6.04 12.34 -1.17
CA LEU A 515 5.27 13.58 -1.30
C LEU A 515 6.17 14.59 -2.03
N THR A 516 5.62 15.41 -2.93
CA THR A 516 6.38 16.53 -3.52
C THR A 516 5.61 17.85 -3.41
N THR A 517 6.32 18.97 -3.39
CA THR A 517 5.73 20.30 -3.16
C THR A 517 6.24 21.34 -4.14
N ALA A 518 5.51 22.45 -4.26
CA ALA A 518 5.93 23.62 -5.03
C ALA A 518 7.18 24.32 -4.47
N GLY A 519 7.58 24.00 -3.23
CA GLY A 519 8.83 24.45 -2.61
C GLY A 519 10.10 23.76 -3.15
N ASN A 520 10.03 23.09 -4.30
CA ASN A 520 11.12 22.30 -4.90
C ASN A 520 11.62 21.18 -3.96
N LEU A 521 10.70 20.50 -3.28
CA LEU A 521 11.02 19.43 -2.34
C LEU A 521 10.34 18.09 -2.70
N VAL A 522 10.99 17.01 -2.27
CA VAL A 522 10.44 15.66 -2.18
C VAL A 522 10.69 15.15 -0.77
N PHE A 523 9.65 14.69 -0.09
CA PHE A 523 9.74 14.03 1.20
C PHE A 523 9.62 12.53 1.04
N GLN A 524 10.43 11.77 1.77
CA GLN A 524 10.34 10.31 1.82
C GLN A 524 10.75 9.78 3.20
N GLY A 525 9.98 8.83 3.71
CA GLY A 525 10.36 8.04 4.88
C GLY A 525 11.23 6.83 4.53
N THR A 526 11.91 6.25 5.51
CA THR A 526 12.59 4.96 5.39
C THR A 526 12.15 3.98 6.49
N ASP A 527 12.21 2.68 6.21
CA ASP A 527 11.96 1.60 7.18
C ASP A 527 12.92 1.61 8.39
N THR A 528 14.07 2.30 8.26
CA THR A 528 15.02 2.54 9.35
C THR A 528 14.65 3.71 10.27
N GLY A 529 13.60 4.45 9.93
CA GLY A 529 12.96 5.48 10.75
C GLY A 529 13.40 6.91 10.48
N TYR A 530 13.96 7.18 9.30
CA TYR A 530 14.29 8.54 8.88
C TYR A 530 13.19 9.11 7.99
N LEU A 531 12.78 10.34 8.25
CA LEU A 531 12.07 11.18 7.28
C LEU A 531 13.09 12.13 6.66
N GLY A 532 13.28 12.05 5.34
CA GLY A 532 14.17 12.92 4.58
C GLY A 532 13.41 13.91 3.71
N ALA A 533 14.03 15.06 3.46
CA ALA A 533 13.62 16.03 2.45
C ALA A 533 14.76 16.25 1.45
N TYR A 534 14.43 16.14 0.17
CA TYR A 534 15.37 16.21 -0.95
C TYR A 534 14.94 17.32 -1.91
N ARG A 535 15.90 17.95 -2.58
CA ARG A 535 15.61 18.82 -3.72
C ARG A 535 14.92 18.04 -4.83
N ALA A 536 13.78 18.54 -5.31
CA ALA A 536 13.01 17.89 -6.35
C ALA A 536 13.74 17.82 -7.71
N ASP A 537 14.60 18.79 -8.00
CA ASP A 537 15.34 18.91 -9.26
C ASP A 537 16.64 18.08 -9.29
N THR A 538 17.36 17.94 -8.17
CA THR A 538 18.69 17.32 -8.11
C THR A 538 18.81 16.07 -7.25
N GLY A 539 17.87 15.83 -6.33
CA GLY A 539 17.95 14.75 -5.34
C GLY A 539 18.90 15.03 -4.18
N GLU A 540 19.43 16.25 -4.06
CA GLU A 540 20.25 16.67 -2.92
C GLU A 540 19.44 16.57 -1.62
N LYS A 541 19.96 15.86 -0.62
CA LYS A 541 19.34 15.76 0.71
C LYS A 541 19.59 17.03 1.50
N LEU A 542 18.52 17.77 1.81
CA LEU A 542 18.60 19.06 2.51
C LEU A 542 18.31 18.94 4.01
N TRP A 543 17.51 17.95 4.39
CA TRP A 543 17.11 17.73 5.77
C TRP A 543 16.78 16.27 6.01
N GLU A 544 17.02 15.80 7.24
CA GLU A 544 16.53 14.50 7.70
C GLU A 544 16.28 14.50 9.21
N LYS A 545 15.31 13.70 9.63
CA LYS A 545 15.04 13.46 11.05
C LYS A 545 14.76 11.99 11.31
N ASN A 546 15.48 11.41 12.27
CA ASN A 546 15.16 10.09 12.80
C ASN A 546 14.02 10.20 13.83
N VAL A 547 12.91 9.49 13.57
CA VAL A 547 11.74 9.43 14.46
C VAL A 547 11.67 8.15 15.30
N GLY A 548 12.62 7.23 15.10
CA GLY A 548 12.77 5.98 15.83
C GLY A 548 11.88 4.82 15.37
N LEU A 549 10.90 5.07 14.49
CA LEU A 549 9.96 4.08 13.94
C LEU A 549 10.06 4.06 12.42
N GLY A 550 10.08 2.87 11.81
CA GLY A 550 10.09 2.73 10.36
C GLY A 550 8.90 3.41 9.69
N ILE A 551 9.15 4.16 8.61
CA ILE A 551 8.16 4.93 7.86
C ILE A 551 7.98 4.28 6.48
N MET A 552 6.83 3.67 6.26
CA MET A 552 6.45 3.09 4.97
C MET A 552 5.38 3.94 4.26
N ALA A 553 4.47 4.53 5.03
CA ALA A 553 3.41 5.40 4.53
C ALA A 553 3.96 6.64 3.82
N ALA A 554 3.19 7.17 2.87
CA ALA A 554 3.50 8.47 2.27
C ALA A 554 3.17 9.62 3.22
N PRO A 555 4.02 10.66 3.29
CA PRO A 555 3.67 11.90 3.95
C PRO A 555 2.50 12.63 3.25
N SER A 556 1.83 13.50 4.01
CA SER A 556 0.88 14.51 3.51
C SER A 556 1.33 15.88 3.99
N THR A 557 0.89 16.95 3.33
CA THR A 557 1.12 18.33 3.79
C THR A 557 -0.15 19.16 3.65
N TYR A 558 -0.33 20.09 4.58
CA TYR A 558 -1.52 20.93 4.71
C TYR A 558 -1.14 22.25 5.39
N SER A 559 -2.04 23.22 5.40
CA SER A 559 -1.83 24.52 6.05
C SER A 559 -2.99 24.85 6.99
N ILE A 560 -2.68 25.41 8.15
CA ILE A 560 -3.68 25.91 9.09
C ILE A 560 -3.23 27.29 9.57
N ASP A 561 -4.06 28.31 9.36
CA ASP A 561 -3.77 29.71 9.66
C ASP A 561 -2.41 30.19 9.14
N GLY A 562 -2.04 29.73 7.94
CA GLY A 562 -0.79 30.12 7.28
C GLY A 562 0.46 29.44 7.84
N THR A 563 0.32 28.39 8.67
CA THR A 563 1.41 27.49 9.03
C THR A 563 1.28 26.18 8.26
N GLN A 564 2.28 25.85 7.46
CA GLN A 564 2.40 24.60 6.73
C GLN A 564 2.94 23.50 7.64
N TYR A 565 2.27 22.35 7.59
CA TYR A 565 2.65 21.13 8.28
C TYR A 565 2.96 20.01 7.28
N VAL A 566 3.89 19.13 7.63
CA VAL A 566 4.13 17.84 6.96
C VAL A 566 3.83 16.73 7.97
N ALA A 567 2.83 15.88 7.70
CA ALA A 567 2.43 14.80 8.58
C ALA A 567 2.66 13.42 7.95
N VAL A 568 3.12 12.47 8.78
CA VAL A 568 3.39 11.09 8.35
C VAL A 568 3.11 10.09 9.47
N LEU A 569 2.63 8.90 9.11
CA LEU A 569 2.53 7.77 10.02
C LEU A 569 3.82 6.95 10.00
N ALA A 570 4.33 6.62 11.17
CA ALA A 570 5.47 5.72 11.35
C ALA A 570 5.06 4.51 12.19
N GLY A 571 5.32 3.32 11.68
CA GLY A 571 4.94 2.06 12.28
C GLY A 571 5.29 0.92 11.35
N MET A 572 6.38 0.21 11.65
CA MET A 572 6.89 -0.85 10.78
C MET A 572 5.91 -2.03 10.71
N GLY A 573 5.71 -2.56 9.51
CA GLY A 573 4.82 -3.69 9.26
C GLY A 573 4.81 -4.08 7.78
N GLY A 574 3.65 -4.46 7.27
CA GLY A 574 3.49 -4.94 5.91
C GLY A 574 4.14 -6.32 5.70
N ALA A 575 4.13 -6.80 4.45
CA ALA A 575 4.66 -8.12 4.11
C ALA A 575 6.13 -8.30 4.55
N THR A 576 6.98 -7.28 4.31
CA THR A 576 8.41 -7.31 4.65
C THR A 576 8.66 -7.52 6.15
N ALA A 577 7.85 -6.95 7.04
CA ALA A 577 8.01 -7.15 8.48
C ALA A 577 7.48 -8.50 8.98
N LEU A 578 6.78 -9.27 8.15
CA LEU A 578 6.35 -10.62 8.48
C LEU A 578 7.45 -11.66 8.20
N TYR A 579 8.03 -11.63 7.00
CA TYR A 579 9.04 -12.62 6.60
C TYR A 579 10.49 -12.14 6.65
N GLY A 580 10.73 -10.83 6.68
CA GLY A 580 12.07 -10.23 6.69
C GLY A 580 12.75 -10.26 8.06
N ARG A 581 14.08 -10.17 8.06
CA ARG A 581 14.90 -10.12 9.28
C ARG A 581 14.88 -8.70 9.86
N ASN A 582 14.36 -8.51 11.07
CA ASN A 582 14.47 -7.22 11.78
C ASN A 582 15.68 -7.25 12.73
N PRO A 583 16.77 -6.53 12.42
CA PRO A 583 17.97 -6.54 13.25
C PRO A 583 17.83 -5.72 14.55
N LYS A 584 16.81 -4.84 14.69
CA LYS A 584 16.73 -3.87 15.79
C LYS A 584 15.81 -4.25 16.95
N ASN A 585 15.16 -5.42 16.93
CA ASN A 585 14.43 -5.98 18.09
C ASN A 585 13.45 -5.01 18.82
N HIS A 586 12.81 -4.05 18.13
CA HIS A 586 11.82 -3.17 18.76
C HIS A 586 10.44 -3.86 18.89
N PHE A 587 10.42 -4.97 19.63
CA PHE A 587 9.20 -5.72 19.91
C PHE A 587 8.16 -4.82 20.62
N LYS A 588 6.92 -4.82 20.10
CA LYS A 588 5.76 -4.08 20.63
C LYS A 588 5.90 -2.55 20.66
N ALA A 589 6.80 -1.95 19.89
CA ALA A 589 6.79 -0.50 19.70
C ALA A 589 5.45 -0.06 19.08
N THR A 590 4.84 0.99 19.63
CA THR A 590 3.57 1.52 19.11
C THR A 590 3.82 2.51 17.99
N GLY A 591 3.03 2.40 16.93
CA GLY A 591 3.05 3.31 15.79
C GLY A 591 2.53 4.70 16.16
N ARG A 592 3.03 5.72 15.47
CA ARG A 592 2.78 7.13 15.79
C ARG A 592 2.53 7.97 14.55
N VAL A 593 1.77 9.04 14.72
CA VAL A 593 1.72 10.17 13.77
C VAL A 593 2.79 11.17 14.21
N TYR A 594 3.52 11.72 13.25
CA TYR A 594 4.44 12.84 13.44
C TYR A 594 4.05 13.96 12.49
N ALA A 595 3.94 15.18 13.01
CA ALA A 595 3.76 16.38 12.20
C ALA A 595 4.90 17.36 12.43
N PHE A 596 5.42 17.91 11.34
CA PHE A 596 6.55 18.81 11.30
C PHE A 596 6.13 20.17 10.75
N ALA A 597 6.72 21.25 11.26
CA ALA A 597 6.53 22.62 10.79
C ALA A 597 7.84 23.41 10.97
N LEU A 598 7.96 24.57 10.31
CA LEU A 598 9.13 25.43 10.47
C LEU A 598 9.30 25.87 11.92
N ASP A 599 10.55 25.83 12.39
CA ASP A 599 11.01 26.27 13.71
C ASP A 599 10.35 25.58 14.92
N ALA A 600 9.54 24.55 14.69
CA ALA A 600 8.92 23.78 15.76
C ALA A 600 9.96 22.97 16.54
N ARG A 601 9.79 22.85 17.87
CA ARG A 601 10.83 22.33 18.78
C ARG A 601 10.36 21.20 19.70
N ALA A 602 9.25 20.54 19.39
CA ALA A 602 8.83 19.39 20.18
C ALA A 602 9.90 18.28 20.13
N GLU A 603 10.04 17.54 21.22
CA GLU A 603 10.99 16.44 21.28
C GLU A 603 10.45 15.20 20.57
N VAL A 604 11.31 14.54 19.79
CA VAL A 604 10.97 13.23 19.22
C VAL A 604 10.93 12.20 20.35
N PRO A 605 9.79 11.56 20.60
CA PRO A 605 9.67 10.55 21.65
C PRO A 605 10.64 9.39 21.41
N GLN A 606 11.34 8.97 22.47
CA GLN A 606 12.23 7.82 22.40
C GLN A 606 11.41 6.53 22.24
N VAL A 607 11.69 5.79 21.17
CA VAL A 607 11.10 4.48 20.93
C VAL A 607 11.87 3.45 21.75
N ARG A 608 11.30 3.03 22.88
CA ARG A 608 11.86 1.93 23.67
C ARG A 608 11.26 0.61 23.16
N GLY A 609 12.06 -0.16 22.44
CA GLY A 609 11.74 -1.57 22.20
C GLY A 609 11.80 -2.37 23.51
N VAL A 610 10.99 -3.42 23.63
CA VAL A 610 11.15 -4.37 24.74
C VAL A 610 12.32 -5.29 24.41
N GLU A 611 13.43 -5.17 25.14
CA GLU A 611 14.52 -6.15 25.06
C GLU A 611 13.98 -7.52 25.46
N ARG A 612 14.19 -8.52 24.59
CA ARG A 612 13.64 -9.86 24.81
C ARG A 612 14.72 -10.74 25.42
N PRO A 613 14.56 -11.22 26.67
CA PRO A 613 15.54 -12.10 27.27
C PRO A 613 15.68 -13.38 26.44
N LEU A 614 16.89 -13.94 26.42
CA LEU A 614 17.14 -15.23 25.77
C LEU A 614 16.22 -16.30 26.36
N PRO A 615 15.66 -17.19 25.52
CA PRO A 615 14.73 -18.18 25.99
C PRO A 615 15.45 -19.36 26.66
N ALA A 616 14.82 -20.05 27.62
CA ALA A 616 15.42 -21.23 28.25
C ALA A 616 15.71 -22.34 27.22
N PRO A 617 16.78 -23.14 27.32
CA PRO A 617 16.98 -24.27 26.42
C PRO A 617 15.85 -25.31 26.58
N ILE A 618 15.47 -25.95 25.47
CA ILE A 618 14.54 -27.08 25.44
C ILE A 618 15.22 -28.16 24.61
N ALA A 619 15.42 -29.34 25.20
CA ALA A 619 16.06 -30.46 24.52
C ALA A 619 15.14 -31.04 23.42
N SER A 620 15.76 -31.56 22.36
CA SER A 620 15.12 -32.27 21.26
C SER A 620 16.03 -33.42 20.86
N ASP A 621 15.47 -34.62 20.76
CA ASP A 621 16.12 -35.86 20.29
C ASP A 621 15.92 -36.10 18.79
N ALA A 622 15.25 -35.17 18.10
CA ALA A 622 14.99 -35.23 16.67
C ALA A 622 16.26 -35.42 15.83
N THR A 623 16.14 -36.29 14.84
CA THR A 623 17.16 -36.60 13.85
C THR A 623 17.38 -35.44 12.87
N PRO A 624 18.54 -35.38 12.18
CA PRO A 624 18.76 -34.42 11.11
C PRO A 624 17.70 -34.47 10.00
N ASP A 625 17.16 -35.66 9.69
CA ASP A 625 16.13 -35.83 8.66
C ASP A 625 14.77 -35.26 9.09
N GLU A 626 14.38 -35.44 10.36
CA GLU A 626 13.17 -34.82 10.91
C GLU A 626 13.28 -33.29 10.93
N ILE A 627 14.45 -32.76 11.31
CA ILE A 627 14.72 -31.31 11.27
C ILE A 627 14.66 -30.78 9.83
N ALA A 628 15.22 -31.52 8.86
CA ALA A 628 15.17 -31.15 7.44
C ALA A 628 13.74 -31.15 6.89
N ARG A 629 12.95 -32.18 7.22
CA ARG A 629 11.51 -32.23 6.89
C ARG A 629 10.75 -31.06 7.50
N GLY A 630 11.03 -30.76 8.77
CA GLY A 630 10.44 -29.63 9.48
C GLY A 630 10.80 -28.29 8.86
N SER A 631 12.05 -28.11 8.41
CA SER A 631 12.50 -26.91 7.68
C SER A 631 11.70 -26.69 6.40
N GLU A 632 11.51 -27.75 5.61
CA GLU A 632 10.76 -27.68 4.36
C GLU A 632 9.29 -27.30 4.61
N LEU A 633 8.62 -28.00 5.54
CA LEU A 633 7.24 -27.69 5.93
C LEU A 633 7.09 -26.27 6.47
N PHE A 634 8.04 -25.84 7.30
CA PHE A 634 8.05 -24.49 7.86
C PHE A 634 8.17 -23.45 6.75
N GLY A 635 9.05 -23.66 5.78
CA GLY A 635 9.21 -22.80 4.62
C GLY A 635 7.93 -22.68 3.78
N GLN A 636 7.19 -23.78 3.63
CA GLN A 636 5.95 -23.82 2.86
C GLN A 636 4.75 -23.21 3.58
N ARG A 637 4.72 -23.23 4.92
CA ARG A 637 3.48 -22.98 5.70
C ARG A 637 3.58 -21.90 6.77
N CYS A 638 4.77 -21.66 7.30
CA CYS A 638 4.95 -20.85 8.50
C CYS A 638 5.81 -19.60 8.24
N ALA A 639 6.78 -19.70 7.32
CA ALA A 639 7.80 -18.67 7.09
C ALA A 639 7.23 -17.30 6.69
N MET A 640 6.11 -17.26 5.98
CA MET A 640 5.47 -16.00 5.56
C MET A 640 4.90 -15.19 6.73
N CYS A 641 4.64 -15.80 7.89
CA CYS A 641 4.15 -15.11 9.08
C CYS A 641 5.18 -15.09 10.22
N HIS A 642 5.92 -16.18 10.41
CA HIS A 642 6.86 -16.35 11.51
C HIS A 642 8.33 -16.10 11.13
N GLY A 643 8.57 -15.63 9.90
CA GLY A 643 9.89 -15.29 9.40
C GLY A 643 10.65 -16.48 8.82
N VAL A 644 11.53 -16.20 7.85
CA VAL A 644 12.44 -17.23 7.32
C VAL A 644 13.29 -17.79 8.46
N ALA A 645 13.43 -19.11 8.48
CA ALA A 645 14.15 -19.85 9.51
C ALA A 645 13.67 -19.62 10.95
N ALA A 646 12.36 -19.37 11.11
CA ALA A 646 11.66 -19.04 12.34
C ALA A 646 12.16 -17.75 13.02
N GLN A 647 12.85 -16.88 12.27
CA GLN A 647 13.28 -15.56 12.72
C GLN A 647 12.25 -14.51 12.31
N SER A 648 11.31 -14.19 13.20
CA SER A 648 10.27 -13.21 12.93
C SER A 648 10.83 -11.80 12.72
N GLY A 649 10.18 -11.03 11.85
CA GLY A 649 10.45 -9.59 11.67
C GLY A 649 9.90 -8.70 12.80
N GLY A 650 9.25 -9.29 13.81
CA GLY A 650 8.81 -8.62 15.03
C GLY A 650 7.32 -8.27 15.10
N SER A 651 6.61 -8.34 13.97
CA SER A 651 5.16 -8.09 13.89
C SER A 651 4.30 -9.27 14.36
N ILE A 652 4.85 -10.49 14.28
CA ILE A 652 4.26 -11.75 14.76
C ILE A 652 5.24 -12.43 15.72
N ALA A 653 4.76 -13.34 16.57
CA ALA A 653 5.60 -14.05 17.53
C ALA A 653 6.78 -14.77 16.84
N ASP A 654 7.99 -14.50 17.32
CA ASP A 654 9.18 -15.31 17.03
C ASP A 654 9.08 -16.65 17.76
N LEU A 655 8.97 -17.75 17.01
CA LEU A 655 8.73 -19.08 17.55
C LEU A 655 9.95 -19.65 18.31
N ARG A 656 11.16 -19.15 18.05
CA ARG A 656 12.37 -19.54 18.79
C ARG A 656 12.26 -19.15 20.27
N TYR A 657 11.54 -18.05 20.54
CA TYR A 657 11.28 -17.52 21.88
C TYR A 657 9.92 -17.95 22.46
N ALA A 658 9.24 -18.95 21.89
CA ALA A 658 8.00 -19.48 22.45
C ALA A 658 8.21 -20.00 23.88
N ALA A 659 7.24 -19.81 24.77
CA ALA A 659 7.30 -20.35 26.13
C ALA A 659 7.25 -21.89 26.10
N PRO A 660 7.82 -22.60 27.09
CA PRO A 660 7.75 -24.06 27.16
C PRO A 660 6.32 -24.61 27.02
N ALA A 661 5.35 -24.01 27.72
CA ALA A 661 3.95 -24.40 27.61
C ALA A 661 3.36 -24.23 26.19
N THR A 662 3.86 -23.28 25.40
CA THR A 662 3.48 -23.12 23.99
C THR A 662 4.09 -24.22 23.12
N ILE A 663 5.33 -24.61 23.38
CA ILE A 663 6.00 -25.73 22.70
C ILE A 663 5.34 -27.08 23.06
N ASP A 664 4.85 -27.24 24.29
CA ASP A 664 4.12 -28.43 24.74
C ASP A 664 2.70 -28.49 24.16
N ALA A 665 2.13 -27.34 23.80
CA ALA A 665 0.83 -27.21 23.15
C ALA A 665 0.91 -27.17 21.62
N PHE A 666 2.08 -27.45 21.01
CA PHE A 666 2.33 -27.21 19.58
C PHE A 666 1.30 -27.90 18.67
N GLU A 667 0.97 -29.17 18.92
CA GLU A 667 -0.06 -29.90 18.17
C GLU A 667 -1.44 -29.27 18.30
N ARG A 668 -1.86 -28.95 19.53
CA ARG A 668 -3.16 -28.31 19.80
C ARG A 668 -3.26 -26.93 19.13
N ILE A 669 -2.14 -26.24 18.95
CA ILE A 669 -2.09 -24.93 18.28
C ILE A 669 -2.11 -25.10 16.76
N VAL A 670 -1.19 -25.88 16.20
CA VAL A 670 -0.98 -25.98 14.74
C VAL A 670 -2.07 -26.79 14.07
N ARG A 671 -2.48 -27.91 14.66
CA ARG A 671 -3.49 -28.81 14.10
C ARG A 671 -4.85 -28.68 14.80
N GLY A 672 -4.85 -28.49 16.13
CA GLY A 672 -6.07 -28.38 16.92
C GLY A 672 -6.71 -26.98 16.96
N GLY A 673 -6.08 -25.96 16.37
CA GLY A 673 -6.64 -24.62 16.25
C GLY A 673 -6.78 -23.85 17.57
N ALA A 674 -6.04 -24.20 18.63
CA ALA A 674 -6.15 -23.55 19.94
C ALA A 674 -5.94 -22.02 19.89
N TYR A 675 -5.19 -21.51 18.91
CA TYR A 675 -4.96 -20.07 18.69
C TYR A 675 -5.70 -19.51 17.47
N ALA A 676 -6.67 -20.24 16.89
CA ALA A 676 -7.42 -19.79 15.72
C ALA A 676 -8.10 -18.42 15.95
N GLY A 677 -8.70 -18.22 17.13
CA GLY A 677 -9.32 -16.94 17.51
C GLY A 677 -8.34 -15.76 17.65
N LEU A 678 -7.02 -16.01 17.66
CA LEU A 678 -5.97 -14.99 17.66
C LEU A 678 -5.42 -14.73 16.24
N GLY A 679 -5.96 -15.38 15.21
CA GLY A 679 -5.50 -15.26 13.83
C GLY A 679 -4.39 -16.25 13.43
N MET A 680 -4.17 -17.33 14.20
CA MET A 680 -3.28 -18.43 13.79
C MET A 680 -4.05 -19.43 12.90
N PRO A 681 -3.67 -19.65 11.63
CA PRO A 681 -4.32 -20.64 10.79
C PRO A 681 -4.22 -22.06 11.37
N THR A 682 -5.23 -22.88 11.08
CA THR A 682 -5.23 -24.31 11.44
C THR A 682 -4.76 -25.15 10.25
N PHE A 683 -3.94 -26.16 10.53
CA PHE A 683 -3.34 -27.07 9.54
C PHE A 683 -3.77 -28.51 9.84
N ASP A 684 -5.09 -28.75 9.92
CA ASP A 684 -5.71 -30.03 10.31
C ASP A 684 -5.33 -31.22 9.40
N TRP A 685 -4.86 -30.93 8.19
CA TRP A 685 -4.40 -31.89 7.20
C TRP A 685 -2.94 -32.35 7.36
N LEU A 686 -2.18 -31.80 8.30
CA LEU A 686 -0.82 -32.27 8.60
C LEU A 686 -0.87 -33.57 9.41
N SER A 687 0.01 -34.51 9.05
CA SER A 687 0.19 -35.74 9.82
C SER A 687 0.84 -35.46 11.18
N ASP A 688 0.73 -36.38 12.15
CA ASP A 688 1.44 -36.26 13.44
C ASP A 688 2.95 -36.05 13.22
N ALA A 689 3.54 -36.85 12.32
CA ALA A 689 4.96 -36.76 11.97
C ALA A 689 5.34 -35.40 11.36
N ASP A 690 4.47 -34.77 10.56
CA ASP A 690 4.72 -33.43 10.01
C ASP A 690 4.71 -32.36 11.11
N VAL A 691 3.79 -32.48 12.08
CA VAL A 691 3.70 -31.56 13.23
C VAL A 691 4.92 -31.71 14.15
N ASP A 692 5.36 -32.95 14.41
CA ASP A 692 6.56 -33.23 15.19
C ASP A 692 7.82 -32.71 14.50
N ALA A 693 7.93 -32.89 13.18
CA ALA A 693 9.03 -32.34 12.38
C ALA A 693 9.06 -30.80 12.45
N LEU A 694 7.92 -30.13 12.32
CA LEU A 694 7.82 -28.67 12.50
C LEU A 694 8.29 -28.22 13.89
N ARG A 695 7.85 -28.91 14.95
CA ARG A 695 8.27 -28.64 16.33
C ARG A 695 9.78 -28.83 16.49
N ALA A 696 10.33 -29.94 15.98
CA ALA A 696 11.76 -30.23 16.00
C ALA A 696 12.57 -29.14 15.29
N TYR A 697 12.11 -28.67 14.14
CA TYR A 697 12.75 -27.57 13.43
C TYR A 697 12.78 -26.27 14.25
N VAL A 698 11.66 -25.87 14.87
CA VAL A 698 11.61 -24.68 15.73
C VAL A 698 12.59 -24.79 16.89
N LEU A 699 12.68 -25.97 17.52
CA LEU A 699 13.62 -26.24 18.61
C LEU A 699 15.08 -26.20 18.15
N SER A 700 15.40 -26.70 16.96
CA SER A 700 16.76 -26.61 16.40
C SER A 700 17.17 -25.15 16.14
N ARG A 701 16.23 -24.31 15.66
CA ARG A 701 16.45 -22.87 15.47
C ARG A 701 16.61 -22.12 16.80
N ARG A 702 15.90 -22.54 17.85
CA ARG A 702 16.10 -22.03 19.22
C ARG A 702 17.49 -22.39 19.75
N ALA A 703 17.94 -23.63 19.58
CA ALA A 703 19.29 -24.04 20.00
C ALA A 703 20.37 -23.23 19.27
N ALA A 704 20.22 -23.01 17.96
CA ALA A 704 21.14 -22.19 17.17
C ALA A 704 21.19 -20.72 17.63
N LEU A 705 20.05 -20.15 18.05
CA LEU A 705 19.98 -18.81 18.64
C LEU A 705 20.82 -18.72 19.93
N LEU A 706 20.68 -19.70 20.83
CA LEU A 706 21.39 -19.73 22.11
C LEU A 706 22.91 -19.90 21.92
N ALA A 707 23.32 -20.80 21.03
CA ALA A 707 24.74 -20.98 20.70
C ALA A 707 25.36 -19.76 20.01
N ALA A 708 24.57 -18.91 19.36
CA ALA A 708 25.05 -17.66 18.77
C ALA A 708 25.25 -16.55 19.81
N SER A 709 24.53 -16.58 20.94
CA SER A 709 24.69 -15.58 22.02
C SER A 709 25.84 -15.87 22.99
N GLU A 710 26.41 -17.08 22.94
CA GLU A 710 27.58 -17.48 23.74
C GLU A 710 28.92 -17.14 23.05
N ARG A 711 28.88 -16.71 21.79
CA ARG A 711 30.02 -16.26 20.98
C ARG A 711 30.05 -14.74 20.92
#